data_AF-A0A5C6ACN6-F1
#
_entry.id   AF-A0A5C6ACN6-F1
#
_cell.length_a   1.000
_cell.length_b   1.000
_cell.length_c   1.000
_cell.angle_alpha   90.00
_cell.angle_beta   90.00
_cell.angle_gamma   90.00
#
_symmetry.space_group_name_H-M   'P 1'
#
loop_
_entity.id
_entity.type
_entity.pdbx_description
1 polymer ?
#
loop_
_entity_poly.entity_id
_entity_poly.type
_entity_poly.pdbx_seq_one_letter_code
_entity_poly.pdbx_strand_id
1 'polypeptide(L)'
;MNIKLLFLLFVGTAIGHVFAAEVKPPNIVLIVADDLGYADVLFNPQHPPEISTPHLDALAKESVICRQGYVSGHVCSPTRAGLMTGRYQQRMGLYTGGEAGSGLPMSEMIFPQFLSPAGYISCQLGKWHLGPTPQWSPALRGFDEVFGFLGRGAHDYFKLNDPSDPIYRGTQPVQESGYLTDRLGEEAVSFIQRHDADPFFLYLAFNAVHAPLQAPADEVAKFDTGNPDRNTLLAMGKRMDDAIGNIVATLKQESVWDNTLLFFISDNGGPLAQTANNTPLRGGKHQDYEGGVRVPFLVCWPGKLTPGESQAVVSSLDILPTALAAADIASPEKSSFDGINILPILRGETTPTPRDLFWCAGAEEGWWAVRSGDWKVVGDKQRVGLFDLSQDVSEKQDLAQQMPEKLAELTALHDSWLEEMAYPMKGGAKRYGMPAPLDKKAKGTKKPKKRKASSDPSVSADGDVRDAFVALPAKPQKAASSRPPNVLFLAVDDMNDWIGCLETTPHAITPNIDALAARGVNFTNAHTAGVFCAPSRAAIFSGQYASTTGCYTSPNYFVHHPEIESLQTSFAKAGYTTLGAGKLYHHPAGAIDQRGWAEFFLRNQFQREGGWALESWSSDTPVPQPFPASIYNRGKQITGGLFLEWGPIPNEREEEMADTIRINWAVEQLKQKHDKPFFLACGIYAPHFPNYCPQKYFDMYDPDQIPLPPMKDDDLEDLPPKVRRQKENRRRAHHDKLVEIDAVDDAIHGYLACMSYADAMMGRVLDALESSPYADNTIVVFWSDHGYHHGEKGDWGKHTLWERTSNVPFIWAGPGVTQGQKSDVTVSLIDMYPTLVEMCELPRPSQTLEGESLAETLIDPTMASDRNVLLPYMTPGEFAIINRDWRYIRYGDDGEELYNVREDPNEWNNLASDPQYTDIMAELSRSAPQSFAAPEPKLNERKDLVVEGETFRWQQGKGNYVPHPKYLPYNAAVASPTEQK
;
A
#
# COMPACT_ATOMS: atom_id res chain seq x y z
N MET A 1 -10.59 82.03 -35.44
CA MET A 1 -10.11 81.01 -34.47
C MET A 1 -9.90 79.73 -35.25
N ASN A 2 -8.69 79.43 -35.75
CA ASN A 2 -7.57 78.76 -35.05
C ASN A 2 -8.06 77.50 -34.29
N ILE A 3 -7.62 76.25 -34.50
CA ILE A 3 -6.34 75.71 -35.02
C ILE A 3 -6.47 74.14 -35.14
N LYS A 4 -5.83 73.53 -36.17
CA LYS A 4 -5.26 72.14 -36.34
C LYS A 4 -6.20 70.90 -36.21
N LEU A 5 -6.32 69.91 -37.11
CA LEU A 5 -5.47 69.15 -38.07
C LEU A 5 -4.44 68.16 -37.46
N LEU A 6 -4.69 66.84 -37.63
CA LEU A 6 -3.80 65.69 -37.96
C LEU A 6 -4.41 64.39 -37.38
N PHE A 7 -4.87 63.39 -38.14
CA PHE A 7 -4.13 62.39 -38.94
C PHE A 7 -2.88 61.81 -38.22
N LEU A 8 -3.05 60.68 -37.53
CA LEU A 8 -2.01 59.72 -37.14
C LEU A 8 -2.33 58.38 -37.82
N LEU A 9 -1.59 57.96 -38.85
CA LEU A 9 -0.36 57.15 -38.82
C LEU A 9 -0.47 55.84 -38.03
N PHE A 10 -0.70 54.76 -38.78
CA PHE A 10 -0.48 53.37 -38.38
C PHE A 10 1.02 53.15 -38.15
N VAL A 11 1.44 52.92 -36.91
CA VAL A 11 2.76 52.37 -36.58
C VAL A 11 2.54 50.90 -36.23
N GLY A 12 3.02 50.01 -37.10
CA GLY A 12 3.11 48.59 -36.82
C GLY A 12 4.19 48.33 -35.78
N THR A 13 3.79 48.11 -34.53
CA THR A 13 4.64 47.47 -33.52
C THR A 13 4.56 45.97 -33.70
N ALA A 14 5.59 45.39 -34.32
CA ALA A 14 5.88 43.97 -34.20
C ALA A 14 6.26 43.69 -32.74
N ILE A 15 5.29 43.19 -31.97
CA ILE A 15 5.56 42.60 -30.66
C ILE A 15 6.18 41.24 -30.96
N GLY A 16 7.50 41.18 -31.00
CA GLY A 16 8.23 39.91 -30.93
C GLY A 16 7.84 39.24 -29.62
N HIS A 17 7.06 38.17 -29.70
CA HIS A 17 6.95 37.23 -28.60
C HIS A 17 8.34 36.60 -28.44
N VAL A 18 9.08 37.08 -27.45
CA VAL A 18 10.17 36.30 -26.87
C VAL A 18 9.50 35.09 -26.26
N PHE A 19 9.41 34.00 -27.00
CA PHE A 19 9.16 32.70 -26.42
C PHE A 19 10.27 32.48 -25.40
N ALA A 20 9.93 32.56 -24.11
CA ALA A 20 10.80 32.02 -23.08
C ALA A 20 10.99 30.54 -23.46
N ALA A 21 12.23 30.16 -23.78
CA ALA A 21 12.55 28.77 -24.05
C ALA A 21 12.12 27.97 -22.82
N GLU A 22 11.20 27.02 -23.03
CA GLU A 22 10.74 26.10 -22.00
C GLU A 22 11.98 25.39 -21.43
N VAL A 23 12.23 25.57 -20.14
CA VAL A 23 13.42 25.00 -19.49
C VAL A 23 13.18 23.49 -19.39
N LYS A 24 13.72 22.74 -20.36
CA LYS A 24 13.61 21.28 -20.35
C LYS A 24 14.33 20.70 -19.13
N PRO A 25 13.72 19.74 -18.41
CA PRO A 25 14.41 19.02 -17.35
C PRO A 25 15.65 18.30 -17.92
N PRO A 26 16.70 18.07 -17.12
CA PRO A 26 17.93 17.50 -17.61
C PRO A 26 17.77 16.01 -17.95
N ASN A 27 18.51 15.54 -18.93
CA ASN A 27 18.70 14.09 -19.07
C ASN A 27 19.51 13.58 -17.87
N ILE A 28 19.23 12.35 -17.44
CA ILE A 28 19.95 11.70 -16.35
C ILE A 28 20.66 10.47 -16.92
N VAL A 29 21.97 10.41 -16.79
CA VAL A 29 22.79 9.26 -17.23
C VAL A 29 23.53 8.70 -16.03
N LEU A 30 23.30 7.43 -15.71
CA LEU A 30 23.94 6.73 -14.61
C LEU A 30 24.70 5.53 -15.16
N ILE A 31 26.03 5.66 -15.22
CA ILE A 31 26.94 4.61 -15.67
C ILE A 31 27.54 3.92 -14.45
N VAL A 32 27.34 2.60 -14.36
CA VAL A 32 27.83 1.77 -13.27
C VAL A 32 28.72 0.67 -13.82
N ALA A 33 30.00 0.72 -13.47
CA ALA A 33 30.94 -0.40 -13.65
C ALA A 33 30.73 -1.46 -12.56
N ASP A 34 31.16 -2.68 -12.83
CA ASP A 34 31.06 -3.82 -11.91
C ASP A 34 32.48 -4.30 -11.57
N ASP A 35 32.82 -4.33 -10.28
CA ASP A 35 34.14 -4.75 -9.80
C ASP A 35 35.34 -3.88 -10.26
N LEU A 36 35.11 -2.64 -10.68
CA LEU A 36 36.20 -1.74 -11.10
C LEU A 36 37.07 -1.31 -9.89
N GLY A 37 38.38 -1.55 -9.99
CA GLY A 37 39.33 -1.15 -8.96
C GLY A 37 39.44 0.37 -8.81
N TYR A 38 39.60 0.85 -7.58
CA TYR A 38 39.70 2.29 -7.30
C TYR A 38 40.83 2.99 -8.06
N ALA A 39 41.95 2.29 -8.30
CA ALA A 39 43.11 2.77 -9.04
C ALA A 39 43.15 2.31 -10.50
N ASP A 40 42.12 1.61 -10.99
CA ASP A 40 42.05 1.11 -12.37
C ASP A 40 41.48 2.15 -13.36
N VAL A 41 41.63 3.43 -13.03
CA VAL A 41 41.21 4.58 -13.84
C VAL A 41 42.30 5.65 -13.85
N LEU A 42 42.53 6.30 -15.00
CA LEU A 42 43.61 7.29 -15.17
C LEU A 42 43.44 8.52 -14.27
N PHE A 43 42.21 8.93 -13.95
CA PHE A 43 41.96 10.09 -13.08
C PHE A 43 42.22 9.82 -11.59
N ASN A 44 42.59 8.59 -11.22
CA ASN A 44 43.15 8.31 -9.90
C ASN A 44 44.65 8.70 -9.91
N PRO A 45 45.11 9.61 -9.05
CA PRO A 45 46.51 10.07 -9.05
C PRO A 45 47.54 8.97 -8.73
N GLN A 46 47.10 7.82 -8.22
CA GLN A 46 47.93 6.65 -7.90
C GLN A 46 47.65 5.47 -8.83
N HIS A 47 47.08 5.73 -10.00
CA HIS A 47 46.85 4.69 -11.01
C HIS A 47 48.17 4.02 -11.41
N PRO A 48 48.19 2.69 -11.62
CA PRO A 48 49.34 2.01 -12.19
C PRO A 48 49.68 2.51 -13.61
N PRO A 49 50.95 2.43 -14.05
CA PRO A 49 51.38 2.94 -15.35
C PRO A 49 50.72 2.21 -16.54
N GLU A 50 50.23 0.99 -16.34
CA GLU A 50 49.57 0.19 -17.39
C GLU A 50 48.09 0.56 -17.62
N ILE A 51 47.48 1.40 -16.77
CA ILE A 51 46.08 1.82 -16.94
C ILE A 51 45.93 2.65 -18.21
N SER A 52 44.89 2.35 -18.98
CA SER A 52 44.54 3.08 -20.20
C SER A 52 43.02 3.26 -20.28
N THR A 53 42.55 4.42 -19.80
CA THR A 53 41.14 4.83 -19.82
C THR A 53 41.00 6.30 -20.26
N PRO A 54 41.46 6.64 -21.49
CA PRO A 54 41.52 8.02 -21.96
C PRO A 54 40.16 8.72 -22.04
N HIS A 55 39.06 8.00 -22.28
CA HIS A 55 37.74 8.61 -22.38
C HIS A 55 37.14 8.94 -21.01
N LEU A 56 37.33 8.08 -20.01
CA LEU A 56 37.01 8.36 -18.61
C LEU A 56 37.89 9.48 -18.05
N ASP A 57 39.17 9.55 -18.43
CA ASP A 57 40.03 10.69 -18.07
C ASP A 57 39.55 12.01 -18.70
N ALA A 58 39.11 11.97 -19.95
CA ALA A 58 38.49 13.13 -20.60
C ALA A 58 37.18 13.55 -19.90
N LEU A 59 36.32 12.58 -19.57
CA LEU A 59 35.09 12.82 -18.82
C LEU A 59 35.40 13.41 -17.43
N ALA A 60 36.42 12.89 -16.73
CA ALA A 60 36.83 13.38 -15.42
C ALA A 60 37.26 14.85 -15.45
N LYS A 61 37.92 15.31 -16.55
CA LYS A 61 38.28 16.72 -16.75
C LYS A 61 37.07 17.64 -16.95
N GLU A 62 35.92 17.10 -17.33
CA GLU A 62 34.64 17.82 -17.45
C GLU A 62 33.73 17.58 -16.23
N SER A 63 34.19 16.84 -15.22
CA SER A 63 33.39 16.41 -14.07
C SER A 63 33.87 17.02 -12.76
N VAL A 64 33.02 16.95 -11.74
CA VAL A 64 33.46 16.96 -10.34
C VAL A 64 33.90 15.54 -9.96
N ILE A 65 35.18 15.37 -9.66
CA ILE A 65 35.75 14.12 -9.17
C ILE A 65 35.50 14.05 -7.66
N CYS A 66 34.63 13.15 -7.23
CA CYS A 66 34.30 12.96 -5.82
C CYS A 66 35.33 12.02 -5.18
N ARG A 67 36.35 12.57 -4.54
CA ARG A 67 37.46 11.79 -3.96
C ARG A 67 37.00 10.91 -2.80
N GLN A 68 35.89 11.26 -2.13
CA GLN A 68 35.30 10.50 -1.02
C GLN A 68 33.91 9.95 -1.42
N GLY A 69 33.83 9.29 -2.58
CA GLY A 69 32.61 8.65 -3.08
C GLY A 69 32.46 7.20 -2.62
N TYR A 70 31.33 6.91 -1.98
CA TYR A 70 31.02 5.62 -1.37
C TYR A 70 29.82 4.94 -2.00
N VAL A 71 29.79 3.60 -1.94
CA VAL A 71 28.61 2.79 -2.22
C VAL A 71 27.98 2.27 -0.93
N SER A 72 26.69 1.93 -0.93
CA SER A 72 25.97 1.47 0.26
C SER A 72 26.24 0.00 0.66
N GLY A 73 26.94 -0.77 -0.19
CA GLY A 73 27.36 -2.14 0.09
C GLY A 73 28.76 -2.45 -0.44
N HIS A 74 29.41 -3.50 0.06
CA HIS A 74 30.72 -3.98 -0.43
C HIS A 74 30.60 -5.07 -1.52
N VAL A 75 29.39 -5.26 -2.06
CA VAL A 75 29.06 -6.20 -3.14
C VAL A 75 27.93 -5.65 -4.02
N CYS A 76 27.98 -6.03 -5.29
CA CYS A 76 27.14 -5.53 -6.37
C CYS A 76 25.63 -5.42 -6.07
N SER A 77 24.95 -6.51 -5.71
CA SER A 77 23.48 -6.49 -5.61
C SER A 77 22.94 -5.60 -4.46
N PRO A 78 23.47 -5.66 -3.22
CA PRO A 78 23.15 -4.70 -2.16
C PRO A 78 23.33 -3.25 -2.56
N THR A 79 24.45 -2.89 -3.22
CA THR A 79 24.66 -1.52 -3.71
C THR A 79 23.61 -1.13 -4.73
N ARG A 80 23.31 -2.00 -5.69
CA ARG A 80 22.30 -1.73 -6.74
C ARG A 80 20.92 -1.53 -6.13
N ALA A 81 20.57 -2.30 -5.10
CA ALA A 81 19.31 -2.12 -4.36
C ALA A 81 19.25 -0.74 -3.69
N GLY A 82 20.33 -0.33 -3.02
CA GLY A 82 20.39 0.98 -2.39
C GLY A 82 20.39 2.13 -3.38
N LEU A 83 21.13 1.99 -4.49
CA LEU A 83 21.16 2.95 -5.59
C LEU A 83 19.79 3.16 -6.23
N MET A 84 19.04 2.08 -6.47
CA MET A 84 17.71 2.16 -7.07
C MET A 84 16.66 2.75 -6.13
N THR A 85 16.85 2.70 -4.82
CA THR A 85 15.85 3.13 -3.83
C THR A 85 16.21 4.43 -3.10
N GLY A 86 17.47 4.87 -3.16
CA GLY A 86 17.98 6.00 -2.35
C GLY A 86 18.04 5.69 -0.84
N ARG A 87 17.96 4.41 -0.47
CA ARG A 87 17.86 3.92 0.92
C ARG A 87 18.89 2.83 1.19
N TYR A 88 19.28 2.67 2.44
CA TYR A 88 20.05 1.51 2.86
C TYR A 88 19.27 0.24 2.56
N GLN A 89 19.89 -0.65 1.80
CA GLN A 89 19.26 -1.91 1.39
C GLN A 89 18.87 -2.82 2.58
N GLN A 90 19.53 -2.63 3.72
CA GLN A 90 19.25 -3.31 4.97
C GLN A 90 17.88 -2.95 5.55
N ARG A 91 17.32 -1.76 5.21
CA ARG A 91 15.92 -1.41 5.54
C ARG A 91 14.90 -2.36 4.90
N MET A 92 15.30 -3.04 3.83
CA MET A 92 14.51 -4.01 3.08
C MET A 92 14.93 -5.48 3.36
N GLY A 93 15.80 -5.69 4.35
CA GLY A 93 16.31 -7.02 4.71
C GLY A 93 17.35 -7.59 3.74
N LEU A 94 17.96 -6.75 2.89
CA LEU A 94 18.94 -7.14 1.88
C LEU A 94 20.36 -6.84 2.37
N TYR A 95 21.07 -7.83 2.91
CA TYR A 95 22.41 -7.62 3.47
C TYR A 95 23.52 -8.17 2.57
N THR A 96 23.23 -9.22 1.83
CA THR A 96 24.20 -9.97 1.03
C THR A 96 23.85 -9.96 -0.46
N GLY A 97 24.85 -10.30 -1.29
CA GLY A 97 24.64 -10.54 -2.72
C GLY A 97 23.58 -11.60 -3.02
N GLY A 98 23.45 -12.62 -2.15
CA GLY A 98 22.48 -13.69 -2.31
C GLY A 98 21.04 -13.22 -2.09
N GLU A 99 20.79 -12.44 -1.04
CA GLU A 99 19.46 -11.92 -0.71
C GLU A 99 19.00 -10.90 -1.76
N ALA A 100 19.81 -9.85 -1.97
CA ALA A 100 19.48 -8.80 -2.93
C ALA A 100 19.37 -9.37 -4.36
N GLY A 101 20.28 -10.28 -4.74
CA GLY A 101 20.29 -10.89 -6.06
C GLY A 101 19.17 -11.91 -6.27
N SER A 102 18.50 -12.34 -5.21
CA SER A 102 17.30 -13.18 -5.30
C SER A 102 16.03 -12.38 -5.57
N GLY A 103 16.06 -11.06 -5.41
CA GLY A 103 14.95 -10.18 -5.72
C GLY A 103 14.90 -8.96 -4.82
N LEU A 104 14.94 -7.76 -5.41
CA LEU A 104 14.50 -6.55 -4.72
C LEU A 104 12.97 -6.63 -4.54
N PRO A 105 12.43 -6.44 -3.31
CA PRO A 105 10.99 -6.45 -3.10
C PRO A 105 10.27 -5.54 -4.09
N MET A 106 9.25 -6.09 -4.73
CA MET A 106 8.51 -5.41 -5.80
C MET A 106 7.59 -4.29 -5.27
N SER A 107 7.37 -4.24 -3.96
CA SER A 107 6.71 -3.14 -3.24
C SER A 107 7.56 -1.87 -3.17
N GLU A 108 8.88 -1.98 -3.33
CA GLU A 108 9.80 -0.85 -3.25
C GLU A 108 9.72 -0.05 -4.54
N MET A 109 9.46 1.25 -4.40
CA MET A 109 9.56 2.18 -5.51
C MET A 109 11.03 2.38 -5.86
N ILE A 110 11.36 2.33 -7.15
CA ILE A 110 12.73 2.48 -7.63
C ILE A 110 12.88 3.66 -8.58
N PHE A 111 14.13 4.07 -8.79
CA PHE A 111 14.57 5.23 -9.56
C PHE A 111 13.67 5.65 -10.74
N PRO A 112 13.43 4.82 -11.77
CA PRO A 112 12.63 5.25 -12.92
C PRO A 112 11.16 5.57 -12.56
N GLN A 113 10.60 4.92 -11.53
CA GLN A 113 9.22 5.16 -11.10
C GLN A 113 9.05 6.54 -10.46
N PHE A 114 10.10 7.08 -9.83
CA PHE A 114 10.08 8.46 -9.33
C PHE A 114 10.17 9.49 -10.47
N LEU A 115 10.79 9.14 -11.60
CA LEU A 115 10.95 10.02 -12.76
C LEU A 115 9.74 9.96 -13.72
N SER A 116 9.02 8.84 -13.75
CA SER A 116 7.90 8.60 -14.65
C SER A 116 6.82 9.69 -14.64
N PRO A 117 6.38 10.24 -13.48
CA PRO A 117 5.41 11.34 -13.45
C PRO A 117 5.88 12.62 -14.16
N ALA A 118 7.19 12.82 -14.29
CA ALA A 118 7.80 13.96 -14.99
C ALA A 118 8.04 13.68 -16.49
N GLY A 119 7.54 12.56 -17.02
CA GLY A 119 7.60 12.22 -18.45
C GLY A 119 8.96 11.71 -18.92
N TYR A 120 9.82 11.25 -18.01
CA TYR A 120 11.11 10.66 -18.39
C TYR A 120 10.94 9.33 -19.09
N ILE A 121 11.63 9.17 -20.23
CA ILE A 121 11.81 7.87 -20.86
C ILE A 121 12.98 7.15 -20.21
N SER A 122 12.74 5.99 -19.60
CA SER A 122 13.73 5.28 -18.79
C SER A 122 14.26 4.03 -19.49
N CYS A 123 15.58 3.89 -19.55
CA CYS A 123 16.27 2.75 -20.15
C CYS A 123 17.23 2.08 -19.17
N GLN A 124 17.13 0.76 -19.03
CA GLN A 124 18.09 -0.07 -18.30
C GLN A 124 18.90 -0.92 -19.28
N LEU A 125 20.23 -0.79 -19.19
CA LEU A 125 21.16 -1.57 -20.00
C LEU A 125 22.10 -2.41 -19.12
N GLY A 126 22.30 -3.67 -19.49
CA GLY A 126 23.28 -4.57 -18.88
C GLY A 126 22.80 -5.26 -17.60
N LYS A 127 23.66 -5.32 -16.59
CA LYS A 127 23.46 -6.11 -15.37
C LYS A 127 22.34 -5.54 -14.50
N TRP A 128 21.29 -6.34 -14.27
CA TRP A 128 20.24 -5.99 -13.32
C TRP A 128 20.59 -6.42 -11.89
N HIS A 129 20.73 -7.72 -11.68
CA HIS A 129 21.11 -8.35 -10.41
C HIS A 129 20.22 -7.96 -9.20
N LEU A 130 18.95 -7.66 -9.44
CA LEU A 130 17.94 -7.39 -8.40
C LEU A 130 16.74 -8.35 -8.52
N GLY A 131 17.04 -9.58 -8.97
CA GLY A 131 16.10 -10.67 -9.13
C GLY A 131 16.38 -11.46 -10.42
N PRO A 132 16.44 -12.80 -10.36
CA PRO A 132 17.03 -13.61 -11.42
C PRO A 132 16.03 -14.12 -12.46
N THR A 133 14.74 -13.78 -12.35
CA THR A 133 13.70 -14.26 -13.27
C THR A 133 12.89 -13.09 -13.82
N PRO A 134 12.17 -13.28 -14.95
CA PRO A 134 11.42 -12.20 -15.60
C PRO A 134 10.41 -11.46 -14.72
N GLN A 135 9.91 -12.07 -13.64
CA GLN A 135 9.02 -11.39 -12.69
C GLN A 135 9.70 -10.24 -11.92
N TRP A 136 11.03 -10.25 -11.84
CA TRP A 136 11.84 -9.15 -11.30
C TRP A 136 12.50 -8.31 -12.40
N SER A 137 12.09 -8.47 -13.67
CA SER A 137 12.67 -7.70 -14.77
C SER A 137 12.53 -6.19 -14.52
N PRO A 138 13.55 -5.38 -14.85
CA PRO A 138 13.44 -3.92 -14.77
C PRO A 138 12.29 -3.36 -15.63
N ALA A 139 11.87 -4.08 -16.68
CA ALA A 139 10.74 -3.69 -17.52
C ALA A 139 9.40 -3.69 -16.76
N LEU A 140 9.32 -4.44 -15.64
CA LEU A 140 8.17 -4.44 -14.74
C LEU A 140 8.34 -3.45 -13.58
N ARG A 141 9.41 -2.65 -13.59
CA ARG A 141 9.81 -1.74 -12.51
C ARG A 141 9.95 -0.30 -12.97
N GLY A 142 9.32 0.07 -14.09
CA GLY A 142 9.28 1.45 -14.59
C GLY A 142 10.32 1.80 -15.66
N PHE A 143 11.17 0.87 -16.08
CA PHE A 143 12.01 1.07 -17.27
C PHE A 143 11.21 0.78 -18.54
N ASP A 144 11.09 1.76 -19.42
CA ASP A 144 10.42 1.65 -20.72
C ASP A 144 11.22 0.78 -21.69
N GLU A 145 12.54 0.88 -21.63
CA GLU A 145 13.46 0.08 -22.43
C GLU A 145 14.42 -0.73 -21.57
N VAL A 146 14.57 -2.00 -21.90
CA VAL A 146 15.48 -2.92 -21.21
C VAL A 146 16.26 -3.70 -22.23
N PHE A 147 17.58 -3.74 -22.09
CA PHE A 147 18.46 -4.66 -22.81
C PHE A 147 19.61 -5.11 -21.91
N GLY A 148 19.63 -6.38 -21.51
CA GLY A 148 20.66 -6.86 -20.58
C GLY A 148 20.30 -8.19 -19.95
N PHE A 149 20.89 -8.51 -18.80
CA PHE A 149 20.70 -9.81 -18.14
C PHE A 149 20.29 -9.65 -16.68
N LEU A 150 19.49 -10.61 -16.22
CA LEU A 150 18.92 -10.62 -14.87
C LEU A 150 19.79 -11.37 -13.85
N GLY A 151 20.79 -12.11 -14.33
CA GLY A 151 21.57 -13.13 -13.61
C GLY A 151 22.11 -12.73 -12.23
N ARG A 152 22.49 -13.75 -11.44
CA ARG A 152 22.95 -13.64 -10.05
C ARG A 152 24.41 -13.19 -9.89
N GLY A 153 24.90 -12.34 -10.79
CA GLY A 153 26.24 -11.76 -10.68
C GLY A 153 27.03 -11.73 -11.99
N ALA A 154 27.63 -12.86 -12.35
CA ALA A 154 28.47 -12.99 -13.55
C ALA A 154 27.63 -13.32 -14.80
N HIS A 155 28.12 -12.91 -15.96
CA HIS A 155 27.58 -13.26 -17.28
C HIS A 155 28.74 -13.34 -18.27
N ASP A 156 28.70 -14.30 -19.21
CA ASP A 156 29.73 -14.46 -20.25
C ASP A 156 29.69 -13.30 -21.25
N TYR A 157 30.84 -12.79 -21.68
CA TYR A 157 30.91 -11.62 -22.54
C TYR A 157 30.70 -11.93 -24.03
N PHE A 158 30.76 -13.19 -24.43
CA PHE A 158 30.63 -13.62 -25.83
C PHE A 158 29.45 -14.57 -26.05
N LYS A 159 29.06 -15.36 -25.05
CA LYS A 159 27.96 -16.34 -25.13
C LYS A 159 26.60 -15.71 -24.78
N LEU A 160 26.19 -14.74 -25.57
CA LEU A 160 24.98 -13.96 -25.32
C LEU A 160 23.67 -14.73 -25.57
N ASN A 161 23.76 -15.93 -26.15
CA ASN A 161 22.64 -16.78 -26.51
C ASN A 161 22.50 -18.02 -25.62
N ASP A 162 23.19 -18.08 -24.48
CA ASP A 162 23.04 -19.19 -23.55
C ASP A 162 21.62 -19.19 -22.95
N PRO A 163 20.79 -20.22 -23.19
CA PRO A 163 19.44 -20.25 -22.65
C PRO A 163 19.38 -20.29 -21.10
N SER A 164 20.49 -20.63 -20.45
CA SER A 164 20.60 -20.64 -18.98
C SER A 164 20.98 -19.30 -18.36
N ASP A 165 21.50 -18.37 -19.17
CA ASP A 165 21.83 -16.99 -18.78
C ASP A 165 21.57 -16.05 -19.97
N PRO A 166 20.29 -15.82 -20.31
CA PRO A 166 19.94 -15.11 -21.55
C PRO A 166 20.03 -13.59 -21.40
N ILE A 167 20.33 -12.93 -22.53
CA ILE A 167 20.06 -11.51 -22.71
C ILE A 167 18.57 -11.31 -22.97
N TYR A 168 17.97 -10.33 -22.30
CA TYR A 168 16.59 -9.92 -22.43
C TYR A 168 16.47 -8.60 -23.17
N ARG A 169 15.41 -8.46 -23.97
CA ARG A 169 14.84 -7.17 -24.36
C ARG A 169 13.43 -7.07 -23.78
N GLY A 170 13.19 -6.06 -22.95
CA GLY A 170 11.98 -6.02 -22.10
C GLY A 170 11.94 -7.22 -21.14
N THR A 171 10.95 -8.10 -21.30
CA THR A 171 10.84 -9.35 -20.53
C THR A 171 11.16 -10.61 -21.35
N GLN A 172 11.55 -10.45 -22.62
CA GLN A 172 11.72 -11.56 -23.55
C GLN A 172 13.20 -11.83 -23.81
N PRO A 173 13.67 -13.10 -23.77
CA PRO A 173 15.02 -13.43 -24.18
C PRO A 173 15.21 -13.15 -25.67
N VAL A 174 16.37 -12.63 -26.05
CA VAL A 174 16.73 -12.31 -27.43
C VAL A 174 17.96 -13.09 -27.87
N GLN A 175 18.20 -13.13 -29.18
CA GLN A 175 19.43 -13.67 -29.74
C GLN A 175 20.36 -12.50 -30.08
N GLU A 176 21.57 -12.52 -29.53
CA GLU A 176 22.57 -11.48 -29.67
C GLU A 176 23.95 -12.08 -29.97
N SER A 177 24.85 -11.26 -30.50
CA SER A 177 26.22 -11.67 -30.80
C SER A 177 27.18 -10.51 -30.66
N GLY A 178 28.48 -10.82 -30.60
CA GLY A 178 29.53 -9.85 -30.37
C GLY A 178 29.99 -9.84 -28.91
N TYR A 179 30.68 -8.77 -28.53
CA TYR A 179 31.20 -8.58 -27.18
C TYR A 179 30.20 -7.74 -26.37
N LEU A 180 29.75 -8.25 -25.21
CA LEU A 180 28.65 -7.65 -24.45
C LEU A 180 28.90 -6.17 -24.12
N THR A 181 30.10 -5.81 -23.68
CA THR A 181 30.45 -4.43 -23.34
C THR A 181 30.23 -3.47 -24.51
N ASP A 182 30.59 -3.91 -25.73
CA ASP A 182 30.41 -3.11 -26.94
C ASP A 182 28.92 -3.00 -27.29
N ARG A 183 28.18 -4.11 -27.22
CA ARG A 183 26.72 -4.13 -27.47
C ARG A 183 25.96 -3.21 -26.51
N LEU A 184 26.33 -3.18 -25.22
CA LEU A 184 25.74 -2.25 -24.25
C LEU A 184 26.03 -0.79 -24.59
N GLY A 185 27.24 -0.47 -25.06
CA GLY A 185 27.59 0.86 -25.56
C GLY A 185 26.79 1.26 -26.81
N GLU A 186 26.62 0.34 -27.75
CA GLU A 186 25.84 0.55 -28.98
C GLU A 186 24.35 0.78 -28.68
N GLU A 187 23.76 0.01 -27.76
CA GLU A 187 22.36 0.21 -27.34
C GLU A 187 22.18 1.54 -26.60
N ALA A 188 23.17 1.96 -25.79
CA ALA A 188 23.16 3.28 -25.13
C ALA A 188 23.18 4.42 -26.15
N VAL A 189 24.07 4.36 -27.14
CA VAL A 189 24.14 5.34 -28.24
C VAL A 189 22.82 5.37 -29.01
N SER A 190 22.28 4.19 -29.37
CA SER A 190 21.01 4.10 -30.09
C SER A 190 19.83 4.66 -29.29
N PHE A 191 19.80 4.44 -27.97
CA PHE A 191 18.77 4.99 -27.10
C PHE A 191 18.82 6.52 -27.07
N ILE A 192 20.01 7.11 -26.87
CA ILE A 192 20.20 8.56 -26.85
C ILE A 192 19.75 9.19 -28.17
N GLN A 193 20.12 8.59 -29.31
CA GLN A 193 19.74 9.10 -30.63
C GLN A 193 18.23 9.05 -30.91
N ARG A 194 17.51 8.12 -30.29
CA ARG A 194 16.05 7.99 -30.48
C ARG A 194 15.24 8.95 -29.61
N HIS A 195 15.82 9.40 -28.50
CA HIS A 195 15.13 10.16 -27.45
C HIS A 195 15.82 11.50 -27.15
N ASP A 196 16.59 12.04 -28.10
CA ASP A 196 17.28 13.34 -27.97
C ASP A 196 16.31 14.53 -27.75
N ALA A 197 15.05 14.37 -28.20
CA ALA A 197 14.00 15.35 -28.04
C ALA A 197 13.32 15.35 -26.66
N ASP A 198 13.36 14.22 -25.94
CA ASP A 198 12.64 13.95 -24.70
C ASP A 198 13.60 13.89 -23.50
N PRO A 199 13.16 14.23 -22.27
CA PRO A 199 13.96 13.95 -21.09
C PRO A 199 14.08 12.44 -20.90
N PHE A 200 15.31 11.95 -20.75
CA PHE A 200 15.54 10.52 -20.56
C PHE A 200 16.37 10.20 -19.32
N PHE A 201 16.15 8.99 -18.79
CA PHE A 201 16.98 8.37 -17.78
C PHE A 201 17.64 7.11 -18.35
N LEU A 202 18.97 7.13 -18.47
CA LEU A 202 19.75 5.99 -18.90
C LEU A 202 20.50 5.38 -17.72
N TYR A 203 20.08 4.21 -17.27
CA TYR A 203 20.81 3.38 -16.32
C TYR A 203 21.64 2.33 -17.06
N LEU A 204 22.92 2.64 -17.30
CA LEU A 204 23.87 1.77 -17.98
C LEU A 204 24.73 1.04 -16.95
N ALA A 205 24.35 -0.20 -16.66
CA ALA A 205 25.03 -1.09 -15.75
C ALA A 205 25.91 -2.08 -16.53
N PHE A 206 27.17 -1.71 -16.78
CA PHE A 206 28.12 -2.67 -17.34
C PHE A 206 28.33 -3.84 -16.37
N ASN A 207 28.56 -5.03 -16.94
CA ASN A 207 29.18 -6.12 -16.21
C ASN A 207 30.71 -6.02 -16.26
N ALA A 208 31.28 -5.24 -17.18
CA ALA A 208 32.71 -4.92 -17.16
C ALA A 208 33.08 -4.18 -15.85
N VAL A 209 34.11 -4.58 -15.12
CA VAL A 209 35.17 -5.56 -15.44
C VAL A 209 35.07 -6.88 -14.65
N HIS A 210 33.87 -7.25 -14.19
CA HIS A 210 33.61 -8.45 -13.39
C HIS A 210 33.97 -9.76 -14.12
N ALA A 211 34.30 -10.80 -13.36
CA ALA A 211 34.48 -12.17 -13.88
C ALA A 211 33.23 -12.68 -14.66
N PRO A 212 33.41 -13.59 -15.63
CA PRO A 212 34.67 -14.18 -16.07
C PRO A 212 35.56 -13.18 -16.83
N LEU A 213 36.88 -13.28 -16.64
CA LEU A 213 37.83 -12.40 -17.34
C LEU A 213 37.87 -12.76 -18.83
N GLN A 214 37.17 -11.96 -19.64
CA GLN A 214 36.98 -12.18 -21.07
C GLN A 214 36.99 -10.85 -21.82
N ALA A 215 37.90 -10.73 -22.78
CA ALA A 215 37.99 -9.59 -23.70
C ALA A 215 38.45 -10.08 -25.09
N PRO A 216 38.22 -9.29 -26.16
CA PRO A 216 38.75 -9.60 -27.49
C PRO A 216 40.26 -9.85 -27.45
N ALA A 217 40.72 -10.93 -28.07
CA ALA A 217 42.11 -11.38 -27.94
C ALA A 217 43.14 -10.36 -28.45
N ASP A 218 42.77 -9.60 -29.47
CA ASP A 218 43.57 -8.51 -30.04
C ASP A 218 43.68 -7.30 -29.09
N GLU A 219 42.67 -7.06 -28.24
CA GLU A 219 42.73 -6.06 -27.18
C GLU A 219 43.60 -6.52 -26.01
N VAL A 220 43.46 -7.79 -25.60
CA VAL A 220 44.31 -8.38 -24.54
C VAL A 220 45.80 -8.32 -24.92
N ALA A 221 46.11 -8.57 -26.20
CA ALA A 221 47.47 -8.55 -26.72
C ALA A 221 48.16 -7.16 -26.67
N LYS A 222 47.41 -6.08 -26.40
CA LYS A 222 47.97 -4.72 -26.24
C LYS A 222 48.57 -4.49 -24.85
N PHE A 223 48.33 -5.39 -23.90
CA PHE A 223 48.83 -5.30 -22.53
C PHE A 223 49.86 -6.39 -22.26
N ASP A 224 50.96 -6.02 -21.60
CA ASP A 224 52.01 -6.96 -21.18
C ASP A 224 52.47 -6.65 -19.74
N THR A 225 51.60 -6.94 -18.78
CA THR A 225 51.87 -6.74 -17.35
C THR A 225 52.65 -7.91 -16.71
N GLY A 226 52.95 -8.96 -17.49
CA GLY A 226 53.45 -10.24 -16.96
C GLY A 226 52.39 -11.09 -16.26
N ASN A 227 51.14 -10.61 -16.15
CA ASN A 227 50.00 -11.36 -15.61
C ASN A 227 48.84 -11.41 -16.63
N PRO A 228 48.51 -12.58 -17.21
CA PRO A 228 47.45 -12.70 -18.21
C PRO A 228 46.05 -12.27 -17.74
N ASP A 229 45.72 -12.52 -16.47
CA ASP A 229 44.43 -12.12 -15.89
C ASP A 229 44.34 -10.59 -15.83
N ARG A 230 45.44 -9.94 -15.42
CA ARG A 230 45.53 -8.47 -15.39
C ARG A 230 45.45 -7.88 -16.80
N ASN A 231 46.14 -8.47 -17.79
CA ASN A 231 46.04 -8.03 -19.18
C ASN A 231 44.59 -8.10 -19.69
N THR A 232 43.87 -9.16 -19.32
CA THR A 232 42.46 -9.34 -19.71
C THR A 232 41.58 -8.32 -19.02
N LEU A 233 41.73 -8.11 -17.71
CA LEU A 233 40.99 -7.08 -16.96
C LEU A 233 41.20 -5.68 -17.54
N LEU A 234 42.45 -5.33 -17.90
CA LEU A 234 42.76 -4.04 -18.53
C LEU A 234 42.11 -3.88 -19.90
N ALA A 235 42.09 -4.95 -20.71
CA ALA A 235 41.38 -4.94 -21.98
C ALA A 235 39.87 -4.77 -21.81
N MET A 236 39.26 -5.42 -20.81
CA MET A 236 37.85 -5.23 -20.46
C MET A 236 37.58 -3.76 -20.07
N GLY A 237 38.43 -3.18 -19.22
CA GLY A 237 38.34 -1.78 -18.80
C GLY A 237 38.49 -0.82 -19.97
N LYS A 238 39.42 -1.09 -20.89
CA LYS A 238 39.63 -0.29 -22.10
C LYS A 238 38.43 -0.31 -23.05
N ARG A 239 37.74 -1.46 -23.19
CA ARG A 239 36.52 -1.55 -24.00
C ARG A 239 35.33 -0.83 -23.37
N MET A 240 35.20 -0.90 -22.05
CA MET A 240 34.21 -0.09 -21.33
C MET A 240 34.49 1.42 -21.51
N ASP A 241 35.76 1.83 -21.42
CA ASP A 241 36.19 3.20 -21.69
C ASP A 241 35.83 3.67 -23.11
N ASP A 242 36.08 2.85 -24.13
CA ASP A 242 35.68 3.13 -25.52
C ASP A 242 34.17 3.31 -25.67
N ALA A 243 33.37 2.44 -25.06
CA ALA A 243 31.92 2.54 -25.06
C ALA A 243 31.44 3.85 -24.41
N ILE A 244 32.03 4.23 -23.27
CA ILE A 244 31.73 5.50 -22.58
C ILE A 244 32.14 6.70 -23.45
N GLY A 245 33.28 6.62 -24.14
CA GLY A 245 33.73 7.64 -25.10
C GLY A 245 32.71 7.88 -26.20
N ASN A 246 32.15 6.80 -26.77
CA ASN A 246 31.11 6.88 -27.79
C ASN A 246 29.82 7.50 -27.24
N ILE A 247 29.38 7.11 -26.03
CA ILE A 247 28.19 7.68 -25.38
C ILE A 247 28.33 9.19 -25.17
N VAL A 248 29.46 9.64 -24.59
CA VAL A 248 29.72 11.07 -24.37
C VAL A 248 29.81 11.82 -25.70
N ALA A 249 30.43 11.23 -26.73
CA ALA A 249 30.46 11.81 -28.06
C ALA A 249 29.05 11.95 -28.66
N THR A 250 28.18 10.96 -28.50
CA THR A 250 26.78 11.01 -28.94
C THR A 250 25.99 12.07 -28.19
N LEU A 251 26.10 12.17 -26.86
CA LEU A 251 25.44 13.24 -26.10
C LEU A 251 25.84 14.64 -26.60
N LYS A 252 27.12 14.81 -26.98
CA LYS A 252 27.63 16.05 -27.59
C LYS A 252 27.10 16.25 -29.01
N GLN A 253 27.06 15.20 -29.82
CA GLN A 253 26.56 15.24 -31.20
C GLN A 253 25.07 15.59 -31.27
N GLU A 254 24.25 14.97 -30.42
CA GLU A 254 22.81 15.23 -30.33
C GLU A 254 22.49 16.51 -29.53
N SER A 255 23.49 17.31 -29.18
CA SER A 255 23.33 18.61 -28.51
C SER A 255 22.59 18.56 -27.17
N VAL A 256 22.64 17.43 -26.46
CA VAL A 256 22.02 17.24 -25.14
C VAL A 256 23.03 17.27 -23.98
N TRP A 257 24.33 17.27 -24.28
CA TRP A 257 25.42 17.20 -23.30
C TRP A 257 25.34 18.27 -22.19
N ASP A 258 25.12 19.54 -22.57
CA ASP A 258 25.12 20.65 -21.61
C ASP A 258 23.99 20.53 -20.57
N ASN A 259 22.88 19.87 -20.94
CA ASN A 259 21.73 19.62 -20.06
C ASN A 259 21.60 18.14 -19.65
N THR A 260 22.71 17.42 -19.56
CA THR A 260 22.74 16.04 -19.04
C THR A 260 23.47 16.00 -17.71
N LEU A 261 22.80 15.51 -16.67
CA LEU A 261 23.41 15.14 -15.39
C LEU A 261 23.90 13.69 -15.48
N LEU A 262 25.22 13.50 -15.55
CA LEU A 262 25.87 12.21 -15.68
C LEU A 262 26.60 11.82 -14.38
N PHE A 263 26.37 10.59 -13.94
CA PHE A 263 27.12 9.92 -12.86
C PHE A 263 27.91 8.75 -13.43
N PHE A 264 29.17 8.61 -13.03
CA PHE A 264 29.96 7.40 -13.25
C PHE A 264 30.47 6.86 -11.91
N ILE A 265 30.13 5.61 -11.60
CA ILE A 265 30.56 4.90 -10.37
C ILE A 265 30.94 3.45 -10.66
N SER A 266 31.62 2.79 -9.71
CA SER A 266 31.63 1.32 -9.58
C SER A 266 30.60 0.89 -8.53
N ASP A 267 30.00 -0.30 -8.65
CA ASP A 267 29.03 -0.81 -7.66
C ASP A 267 29.66 -1.32 -6.36
N ASN A 268 30.94 -1.65 -6.39
CA ASN A 268 31.79 -1.93 -5.24
C ASN A 268 33.26 -1.74 -5.62
N GLY A 269 34.15 -1.79 -4.63
CA GLY A 269 35.58 -1.81 -4.88
C GLY A 269 36.06 -3.08 -5.57
N GLY A 270 37.22 -3.01 -6.22
CA GLY A 270 37.71 -4.09 -7.07
C GLY A 270 38.09 -5.35 -6.27
N PRO A 271 37.82 -6.56 -6.79
CA PRO A 271 38.22 -7.81 -6.16
C PRO A 271 39.73 -8.07 -6.34
N LEU A 272 40.47 -8.10 -5.24
CA LEU A 272 41.92 -8.40 -5.25
C LEU A 272 42.23 -9.76 -5.91
N ALA A 273 41.33 -10.73 -5.77
CA ALA A 273 41.46 -12.05 -6.37
C ALA A 273 41.45 -12.04 -7.91
N GLN A 274 40.90 -11.00 -8.55
CA GLN A 274 40.90 -10.82 -10.01
C GLN A 274 41.93 -9.78 -10.45
N THR A 275 42.92 -9.46 -9.61
CA THR A 275 44.01 -8.51 -9.91
C THR A 275 43.55 -7.04 -10.07
N ALA A 276 42.33 -6.70 -9.65
CA ALA A 276 41.89 -5.31 -9.57
C ALA A 276 42.75 -4.51 -8.58
N ASN A 277 43.00 -3.24 -8.87
CA ASN A 277 43.87 -2.39 -8.06
C ASN A 277 43.05 -1.31 -7.33
N ASN A 278 43.06 -1.35 -5.99
CA ASN A 278 42.35 -0.37 -5.16
C ASN A 278 43.27 0.68 -4.52
N THR A 279 44.53 0.79 -4.94
CA THR A 279 45.52 1.69 -4.32
C THR A 279 45.00 3.14 -4.23
N PRO A 280 45.23 3.84 -3.10
CA PRO A 280 45.95 3.42 -1.88
C PRO A 280 45.09 2.69 -0.85
N LEU A 281 43.85 2.35 -1.18
CA LEU A 281 42.86 1.86 -0.23
C LEU A 281 43.14 0.40 0.15
N ARG A 282 42.81 0.04 1.39
CA ARG A 282 42.95 -1.32 1.90
C ARG A 282 41.74 -2.17 1.53
N GLY A 283 41.97 -3.45 1.22
CA GLY A 283 40.90 -4.39 0.92
C GLY A 283 40.31 -4.23 -0.47
N GLY A 284 39.14 -4.82 -0.66
CA GLY A 284 38.45 -4.95 -1.95
C GLY A 284 37.04 -5.49 -1.74
N LYS A 285 36.35 -5.84 -2.83
CA LYS A 285 35.05 -6.54 -2.80
C LYS A 285 34.98 -7.59 -1.68
N HIS A 286 33.83 -7.68 -1.00
CA HIS A 286 33.61 -8.54 0.18
C HIS A 286 34.26 -8.07 1.49
N GLN A 287 34.80 -6.86 1.56
CA GLN A 287 35.37 -6.28 2.78
C GLN A 287 34.88 -4.85 2.95
N ASP A 288 34.60 -4.43 4.20
CA ASP A 288 34.14 -3.05 4.50
C ASP A 288 35.30 -2.05 4.75
N TYR A 289 36.54 -2.46 4.47
CA TYR A 289 37.67 -1.51 4.33
C TYR A 289 37.41 -0.53 3.17
N GLU A 290 38.14 0.60 3.13
CA GLU A 290 37.95 1.65 2.12
C GLU A 290 37.96 1.08 0.71
N GLY A 291 38.85 0.13 0.42
CA GLY A 291 39.00 -0.46 -0.90
C GLY A 291 37.82 -1.34 -1.34
N GLY A 292 36.86 -1.66 -0.47
CA GLY A 292 35.64 -2.38 -0.83
C GLY A 292 34.40 -1.49 -0.99
N VAL A 293 34.36 -0.33 -0.33
CA VAL A 293 33.17 0.56 -0.29
C VAL A 293 33.39 1.95 -0.87
N ARG A 294 34.64 2.39 -1.07
CA ARG A 294 34.98 3.65 -1.74
C ARG A 294 35.37 3.38 -3.19
N VAL A 295 34.74 4.08 -4.11
CA VAL A 295 34.77 3.79 -5.55
C VAL A 295 35.15 5.03 -6.36
N PRO A 296 35.67 4.87 -7.60
CA PRO A 296 35.74 5.99 -8.53
C PRO A 296 34.34 6.60 -8.69
N PHE A 297 34.22 7.91 -8.55
CA PHE A 297 32.92 8.59 -8.52
C PHE A 297 33.04 9.95 -9.22
N LEU A 298 32.36 10.08 -10.36
CA LEU A 298 32.30 11.33 -11.14
C LEU A 298 30.86 11.85 -11.20
N VAL A 299 30.71 13.17 -11.10
CA VAL A 299 29.44 13.88 -11.38
C VAL A 299 29.71 14.94 -12.43
N CYS A 300 29.09 14.82 -13.59
CA CYS A 300 29.23 15.75 -14.70
C CYS A 300 27.88 16.41 -15.00
N TRP A 301 27.87 17.73 -15.11
CA TRP A 301 26.73 18.47 -15.66
C TRP A 301 27.26 19.81 -16.23
N PRO A 302 27.76 19.83 -17.46
CA PRO A 302 28.55 20.96 -17.99
C PRO A 302 27.84 22.32 -17.88
N GLY A 303 26.51 22.35 -18.07
CA GLY A 303 25.73 23.58 -17.96
C GLY A 303 25.48 24.07 -16.53
N LYS A 304 25.79 23.28 -15.48
CA LYS A 304 25.44 23.59 -14.07
C LYS A 304 26.53 23.32 -13.04
N LEU A 305 27.56 22.55 -13.36
CA LEU A 305 28.66 22.19 -12.46
C LEU A 305 29.99 22.65 -13.07
N THR A 306 30.86 23.19 -12.21
CA THR A 306 32.23 23.53 -12.61
C THR A 306 33.12 22.29 -12.41
N PRO A 307 33.89 21.85 -13.42
CA PRO A 307 34.81 20.73 -13.26
C PRO A 307 35.85 20.98 -12.16
N GLY A 308 36.23 19.93 -11.45
CA GLY A 308 37.18 20.03 -10.34
C GLY A 308 37.16 18.80 -9.44
N GLU A 309 37.69 18.95 -8.24
CA GLU A 309 37.67 17.88 -7.23
C GLU A 309 36.84 18.28 -6.03
N SER A 310 36.08 17.31 -5.51
CA SER A 310 35.35 17.46 -4.24
C SER A 310 35.91 16.49 -3.21
N GLN A 311 36.14 17.02 -2.01
CA GLN A 311 36.46 16.24 -0.81
C GLN A 311 35.21 15.95 0.03
N ALA A 312 34.01 16.32 -0.43
CA ALA A 312 32.78 16.00 0.28
C ALA A 312 32.57 14.47 0.32
N VAL A 313 32.07 13.98 1.45
CA VAL A 313 31.66 12.59 1.60
C VAL A 313 30.31 12.41 0.90
N VAL A 314 30.28 11.60 -0.16
CA VAL A 314 29.07 11.32 -0.95
C VAL A 314 28.82 9.82 -1.02
N SER A 315 27.58 9.43 -1.25
CA SER A 315 27.13 8.04 -1.31
C SER A 315 26.35 7.77 -2.60
N SER A 316 26.35 6.52 -3.07
CA SER A 316 25.46 6.05 -4.13
C SER A 316 23.98 6.28 -3.78
N LEU A 317 23.63 6.33 -2.49
CA LEU A 317 22.27 6.64 -2.02
C LEU A 317 21.84 8.07 -2.37
N ASP A 318 22.80 8.98 -2.55
CA ASP A 318 22.53 10.39 -2.86
C ASP A 318 22.10 10.59 -4.31
N ILE A 319 22.41 9.65 -5.21
CA ILE A 319 22.22 9.82 -6.66
C ILE A 319 20.73 10.02 -6.98
N LEU A 320 19.84 9.21 -6.41
CA LEU A 320 18.39 9.33 -6.61
C LEU A 320 17.85 10.71 -6.15
N PRO A 321 17.96 11.11 -4.87
CA PRO A 321 17.44 12.42 -4.44
C PRO A 321 18.11 13.60 -5.14
N THR A 322 19.38 13.47 -5.55
CA THR A 322 20.07 14.48 -6.36
C THR A 322 19.49 14.60 -7.77
N ALA A 323 19.17 13.47 -8.41
CA ALA A 323 18.55 13.45 -9.73
C ALA A 323 17.11 13.98 -9.71
N LEU A 324 16.32 13.64 -8.68
CA LEU A 324 14.98 14.21 -8.50
C LEU A 324 15.04 15.73 -8.33
N ALA A 325 15.98 16.22 -7.50
CA ALA A 325 16.17 17.66 -7.34
C ALA A 325 16.68 18.34 -8.63
N ALA A 326 17.50 17.67 -9.43
CA ALA A 326 17.95 18.17 -10.73
C ALA A 326 16.79 18.32 -11.73
N ALA A 327 15.83 17.40 -11.67
CA ALA A 327 14.63 17.35 -12.49
C ALA A 327 13.48 18.21 -11.96
N ASP A 328 13.68 18.93 -10.85
CA ASP A 328 12.64 19.70 -10.16
C ASP A 328 11.43 18.83 -9.72
N ILE A 329 11.70 17.56 -9.43
CA ILE A 329 10.72 16.61 -8.92
C ILE A 329 10.73 16.70 -7.39
N ALA A 330 9.56 16.94 -6.81
CA ALA A 330 9.41 16.93 -5.36
C ALA A 330 9.81 15.55 -4.82
N SER A 331 10.81 15.54 -3.94
CA SER A 331 11.11 14.36 -3.15
C SER A 331 9.86 13.98 -2.35
N PRO A 332 9.55 12.68 -2.20
CA PRO A 332 8.71 12.22 -1.09
C PRO A 332 9.22 12.81 0.24
N GLU A 333 8.40 12.83 1.29
CA GLU A 333 8.73 13.45 2.58
C GLU A 333 10.20 13.27 3.00
N LYS A 334 10.78 14.26 3.69
CA LYS A 334 12.22 14.34 4.00
C LYS A 334 12.80 13.09 4.71
N SER A 335 11.97 12.21 5.28
CA SER A 335 12.33 10.94 5.93
C SER A 335 12.37 9.72 4.98
N SER A 336 12.01 9.85 3.70
CA SER A 336 11.88 8.70 2.79
C SER A 336 13.21 8.18 2.21
N PHE A 337 14.26 9.01 2.16
CA PHE A 337 15.59 8.63 1.65
C PHE A 337 16.66 8.69 2.74
N ASP A 338 17.65 7.78 2.65
CA ASP A 338 18.87 7.86 3.46
C ASP A 338 19.95 8.71 2.76
N GLY A 339 19.85 8.86 1.44
CA GLY A 339 20.67 9.77 0.65
C GLY A 339 20.22 11.22 0.74
N ILE A 340 21.10 12.13 0.34
CA ILE A 340 20.84 13.58 0.28
C ILE A 340 21.02 14.14 -1.12
N ASN A 341 20.42 15.29 -1.41
CA ASN A 341 20.75 16.05 -2.61
C ASN A 341 22.13 16.70 -2.46
N ILE A 342 23.11 16.28 -3.27
CA ILE A 342 24.49 16.79 -3.22
C ILE A 342 24.77 17.96 -4.17
N LEU A 343 23.84 18.38 -5.04
CA LEU A 343 24.09 19.49 -5.98
C LEU A 343 24.52 20.79 -5.31
N PRO A 344 23.89 21.25 -4.20
CA PRO A 344 24.33 22.48 -3.52
C PRO A 344 25.77 22.39 -3.00
N ILE A 345 26.20 21.18 -2.58
CA ILE A 345 27.57 20.92 -2.13
C ILE A 345 28.53 21.00 -3.32
N LEU A 346 28.20 20.33 -4.43
CA LEU A 346 29.05 20.30 -5.63
C LEU A 346 29.14 21.66 -6.33
N ARG A 347 28.14 22.52 -6.18
CA ARG A 347 28.16 23.92 -6.66
C ARG A 347 28.89 24.88 -5.73
N GLY A 348 29.30 24.44 -4.53
CA GLY A 348 29.89 25.30 -3.51
C GLY A 348 28.91 26.26 -2.87
N GLU A 349 27.59 26.02 -3.00
CA GLU A 349 26.52 26.82 -2.41
C GLU A 349 26.36 26.52 -0.91
N THR A 350 26.69 25.29 -0.49
CA THR A 350 26.64 24.85 0.90
C THR A 350 27.92 24.14 1.31
N THR A 351 28.34 24.33 2.55
CA THR A 351 29.48 23.60 3.11
C THR A 351 29.06 22.14 3.37
N PRO A 352 29.90 21.14 3.01
CA PRO A 352 29.60 19.75 3.35
C PRO A 352 29.40 19.59 4.86
N THR A 353 28.29 18.99 5.28
CA THR A 353 28.09 18.61 6.67
C THR A 353 28.73 17.24 6.93
N PRO A 354 29.33 17.01 8.11
CA PRO A 354 29.71 15.67 8.52
C PRO A 354 28.49 14.75 8.46
N ARG A 355 28.65 13.59 7.84
CA ARG A 355 27.61 12.57 7.71
C ARG A 355 28.12 11.22 8.14
N ASP A 356 27.20 10.42 8.65
CA ASP A 356 27.47 9.05 9.04
C ASP A 356 27.11 8.12 7.89
N LEU A 357 27.97 7.15 7.61
CA LEU A 357 27.75 6.10 6.62
C LEU A 357 27.94 4.73 7.27
N PHE A 358 27.07 3.79 6.92
CA PHE A 358 26.99 2.49 7.57
C PHE A 358 27.07 1.34 6.55
N TRP A 359 27.68 0.24 6.97
CA TRP A 359 27.76 -1.02 6.22
C TRP A 359 27.55 -2.21 7.14
N CYS A 360 26.89 -3.24 6.63
CA CYS A 360 26.67 -4.49 7.35
C CYS A 360 26.34 -5.62 6.37
N ALA A 361 27.02 -6.76 6.52
CA ALA A 361 26.79 -8.00 5.78
C ALA A 361 25.76 -8.94 6.46
N GLY A 362 25.16 -8.54 7.57
CA GLY A 362 24.05 -9.22 8.26
C GLY A 362 24.39 -10.52 9.01
N ALA A 363 25.49 -11.19 8.70
CA ALA A 363 25.91 -12.44 9.35
C ALA A 363 26.68 -12.22 10.66
N GLU A 364 26.64 -13.21 11.57
CA GLU A 364 27.51 -13.28 12.77
C GLU A 364 29.00 -13.17 12.42
N GLU A 365 29.38 -13.69 11.24
CA GLU A 365 30.73 -13.62 10.68
C GLU A 365 30.90 -12.48 9.64
N GLY A 366 29.88 -11.65 9.47
CA GLY A 366 29.80 -10.64 8.42
C GLY A 366 30.70 -9.45 8.69
N TRP A 367 31.17 -8.81 7.61
CA TRP A 367 31.79 -7.50 7.71
C TRP A 367 30.75 -6.45 8.12
N TRP A 368 31.22 -5.46 8.86
CA TRP A 368 30.47 -4.24 9.15
C TRP A 368 31.42 -3.06 9.26
N ALA A 369 30.90 -1.87 9.01
CA ALA A 369 31.64 -0.64 9.23
C ALA A 369 30.70 0.53 9.52
N VAL A 370 31.26 1.55 10.17
CA VAL A 370 30.66 2.86 10.29
C VAL A 370 31.75 3.90 10.06
N ARG A 371 31.40 4.91 9.26
CA ARG A 371 32.21 6.12 9.10
C ARG A 371 31.43 7.29 9.69
N SER A 372 32.06 8.06 10.56
CA SER A 372 31.52 9.31 11.09
C SER A 372 32.58 10.41 11.00
N GLY A 373 32.38 11.36 10.07
CA GLY A 373 33.40 12.35 9.73
C GLY A 373 34.68 11.70 9.18
N ASP A 374 35.81 11.96 9.81
CA ASP A 374 37.12 11.38 9.44
C ASP A 374 37.37 10.02 10.11
N TRP A 375 36.55 9.62 11.08
CA TRP A 375 36.73 8.38 11.82
C TRP A 375 36.00 7.23 11.15
N LYS A 376 36.64 6.07 11.11
CA LYS A 376 36.04 4.84 10.61
C LYS A 376 36.33 3.67 11.53
N VAL A 377 35.29 2.92 11.85
CA VAL A 377 35.40 1.58 12.45
C VAL A 377 35.07 0.58 11.36
N VAL A 378 35.87 -0.48 11.27
CA VAL A 378 35.60 -1.65 10.42
C VAL A 378 35.86 -2.91 11.22
N GLY A 379 34.93 -3.86 11.12
CA GLY A 379 34.95 -5.09 11.90
C GLY A 379 34.51 -6.33 11.13
N ASP A 380 35.00 -7.47 11.60
CA ASP A 380 34.55 -8.83 11.31
C ASP A 380 34.52 -9.64 12.64
N LYS A 381 34.23 -10.94 12.60
CA LYS A 381 34.17 -11.79 13.82
C LYS A 381 35.51 -11.92 14.57
N GLN A 382 36.62 -11.59 13.94
CA GLN A 382 37.97 -11.77 14.49
C GLN A 382 38.63 -10.45 14.90
N ARG A 383 38.27 -9.34 14.24
CA ARG A 383 38.98 -8.07 14.35
C ARG A 383 38.00 -6.92 14.26
N VAL A 384 38.23 -5.91 15.10
CA VAL A 384 37.61 -4.59 14.99
C VAL A 384 38.75 -3.58 15.06
N GLY A 385 38.82 -2.71 14.06
CA GLY A 385 39.84 -1.65 13.97
C GLY A 385 39.21 -0.27 13.94
N LEU A 386 39.93 0.71 14.47
CA LEU A 386 39.56 2.14 14.42
C LEU A 386 40.63 2.91 13.65
N PHE A 387 40.22 3.71 12.67
CA PHE A 387 41.11 4.45 11.78
C PHE A 387 40.69 5.92 11.66
N ASP A 388 41.69 6.81 11.56
CA ASP A 388 41.51 8.22 11.20
C ASP A 388 41.85 8.38 9.71
N LEU A 389 40.82 8.48 8.87
CA LEU A 389 40.94 8.55 7.42
C LEU A 389 41.57 9.88 6.95
N SER A 390 41.61 10.92 7.78
CA SER A 390 42.27 12.19 7.44
C SER A 390 43.79 12.05 7.36
N GLN A 391 44.35 11.10 8.10
CA GLN A 391 45.78 10.81 8.16
C GLN A 391 46.14 9.47 7.51
N ASP A 392 45.22 8.51 7.50
CA ASP A 392 45.47 7.14 7.08
C ASP A 392 44.31 6.56 6.25
N VAL A 393 44.18 7.06 5.02
CA VAL A 393 43.23 6.53 4.03
C VAL A 393 43.47 5.07 3.66
N SER A 394 44.67 4.53 3.98
CA SER A 394 45.03 3.13 3.75
C SER A 394 44.67 2.21 4.92
N GLU A 395 44.07 2.72 6.00
CA GLU A 395 43.66 1.94 7.17
C GLU A 395 44.78 1.00 7.69
N LYS A 396 46.01 1.49 7.77
CA LYS A 396 47.21 0.76 8.21
C LYS A 396 47.45 0.88 9.71
N GLN A 397 47.13 2.03 10.30
CA GLN A 397 47.36 2.34 11.71
C GLN A 397 46.08 2.14 12.50
N ASP A 398 45.94 0.98 13.13
CA ASP A 398 44.82 0.69 14.02
C ASP A 398 44.99 1.41 15.37
N LEU A 399 44.03 2.30 15.67
CA LEU A 399 43.96 3.12 16.87
C LEU A 399 43.03 2.54 17.94
N ALA A 400 42.39 1.38 17.70
CA ALA A 400 41.38 0.79 18.60
C ALA A 400 41.85 0.66 20.05
N GLN A 401 43.09 0.20 20.26
CA GLN A 401 43.67 0.06 21.60
C GLN A 401 44.03 1.40 22.26
N GLN A 402 44.37 2.41 21.45
CA GLN A 402 44.80 3.72 21.96
C GLN A 402 43.61 4.65 22.22
N MET A 403 42.49 4.43 21.55
CA MET A 403 41.27 5.24 21.63
C MET A 403 40.02 4.38 21.85
N PRO A 404 39.95 3.60 22.95
CA PRO A 404 38.84 2.67 23.19
C PRO A 404 37.49 3.39 23.35
N GLU A 405 37.48 4.63 23.85
CA GLU A 405 36.26 5.44 23.98
C GLU A 405 35.70 5.83 22.60
N LYS A 406 36.57 6.22 21.66
CA LYS A 406 36.16 6.57 20.29
C LYS A 406 35.69 5.35 19.50
N LEU A 407 36.34 4.21 19.72
CA LEU A 407 35.88 2.92 19.18
C LEU A 407 34.48 2.59 19.68
N ALA A 408 34.24 2.68 21.00
CA ALA A 408 32.94 2.41 21.59
C ALA A 408 31.85 3.38 21.10
N GLU A 409 32.17 4.66 20.95
CA GLU A 409 31.27 5.68 20.39
C GLU A 409 30.78 5.29 18.99
N LEU A 410 31.70 4.97 18.08
CA LEU A 410 31.35 4.61 16.71
C LEU A 410 30.63 3.25 16.66
N THR A 411 31.07 2.25 17.43
CA THR A 411 30.34 0.98 17.51
C THR A 411 28.90 1.16 17.97
N ALA A 412 28.65 1.99 19.01
CA ALA A 412 27.29 2.27 19.46
C ALA A 412 26.44 3.00 18.41
N LEU A 413 27.06 3.87 17.60
CA LEU A 413 26.41 4.54 16.48
C LEU A 413 26.00 3.52 15.40
N HIS A 414 26.87 2.56 15.08
CA HIS A 414 26.55 1.46 14.17
C HIS A 414 25.42 0.58 14.71
N ASP A 415 25.49 0.18 15.98
CA ASP A 415 24.48 -0.66 16.62
C ASP A 415 23.09 0.03 16.61
N SER A 416 23.05 1.34 16.88
CA SER A 416 21.82 2.13 16.85
C SER A 416 21.22 2.19 15.44
N TRP A 417 22.04 2.45 14.42
CA TRP A 417 21.59 2.39 13.02
C TRP A 417 21.09 0.98 12.66
N LEU A 418 21.82 -0.04 13.09
CA LEU A 418 21.51 -1.42 12.79
C LEU A 418 20.15 -1.81 13.41
N GLU A 419 19.84 -1.38 14.63
CA GLU A 419 18.53 -1.57 15.30
C GLU A 419 17.34 -1.07 14.46
N GLU A 420 17.53 -0.03 13.64
CA GLU A 420 16.50 0.48 12.71
C GLU A 420 16.36 -0.35 11.42
N MET A 421 17.32 -1.23 11.12
CA MET A 421 17.32 -2.04 9.91
C MET A 421 16.48 -3.30 10.07
N ALA A 422 15.76 -3.68 9.01
CA ALA A 422 14.98 -4.91 8.97
C ALA A 422 15.86 -6.17 9.15
N TYR A 423 15.26 -7.27 9.60
CA TYR A 423 15.97 -8.55 9.65
C TYR A 423 16.30 -9.08 8.25
N PRO A 424 17.40 -9.84 8.08
CA PRO A 424 17.74 -10.47 6.81
C PRO A 424 16.59 -11.35 6.27
N MET A 425 16.34 -11.29 4.96
CA MET A 425 15.29 -12.11 4.32
C MET A 425 15.53 -13.62 4.53
N LYS A 426 14.46 -14.43 4.53
CA LYS A 426 14.52 -15.89 4.81
C LYS A 426 15.63 -16.58 3.99
N GLY A 427 16.56 -17.23 4.68
CA GLY A 427 17.76 -17.85 4.09
C GLY A 427 19.06 -17.08 4.36
N GLY A 428 18.96 -15.87 4.91
CA GLY A 428 20.07 -15.05 5.39
C GLY A 428 20.76 -15.58 6.66
N ALA A 429 22.00 -15.18 6.86
CA ALA A 429 22.77 -15.51 8.06
C ALA A 429 22.16 -14.85 9.32
N LYS A 430 22.32 -15.49 10.49
CA LYS A 430 21.86 -14.95 11.78
C LYS A 430 22.65 -13.68 12.11
N ARG A 431 21.94 -12.62 12.53
CA ARG A 431 22.48 -11.30 12.87
C ARG A 431 23.19 -11.29 14.23
N TYR A 432 24.38 -10.70 14.29
CA TYR A 432 25.16 -10.49 15.52
C TYR A 432 24.48 -9.46 16.44
N GLY A 433 24.66 -9.60 17.76
CA GLY A 433 24.39 -8.52 18.73
C GLY A 433 22.98 -8.42 19.33
N MET A 434 21.98 -9.15 18.85
CA MET A 434 20.65 -9.17 19.50
C MET A 434 20.48 -10.40 20.39
N PRO A 435 20.10 -10.25 21.69
CA PRO A 435 19.68 -11.39 22.49
C PRO A 435 18.42 -12.03 21.91
N ALA A 436 18.34 -13.36 21.96
CA ALA A 436 17.07 -14.07 21.76
C ALA A 436 16.01 -13.50 22.72
N PRO A 437 14.71 -13.45 22.35
CA PRO A 437 13.67 -12.94 23.22
C PRO A 437 13.71 -13.61 24.60
N LEU A 438 13.90 -12.82 25.65
CA LEU A 438 14.05 -13.30 27.03
C LEU A 438 12.69 -13.69 27.62
N ASP A 439 12.52 -14.98 27.86
CA ASP A 439 11.51 -15.56 28.74
C ASP A 439 11.82 -15.21 30.21
N LYS A 440 11.02 -14.37 30.90
CA LYS A 440 11.04 -14.27 32.38
C LYS A 440 9.70 -13.90 33.03
N LYS A 441 9.07 -14.92 33.64
CA LYS A 441 8.30 -14.80 34.88
C LYS A 441 9.23 -14.41 36.05
N ALA A 442 8.90 -13.38 36.84
CA ALA A 442 8.88 -13.43 38.33
C ALA A 442 8.62 -12.06 39.02
N LYS A 443 7.56 -12.04 39.84
CA LYS A 443 7.45 -11.55 41.23
C LYS A 443 7.80 -10.08 41.59
N GLY A 444 6.75 -9.27 41.70
CA GLY A 444 6.24 -8.60 42.91
C GLY A 444 7.14 -7.69 43.76
N THR A 445 6.69 -6.45 44.00
CA THR A 445 6.80 -5.73 45.29
C THR A 445 5.86 -4.49 45.32
N LYS A 446 5.61 -3.98 46.54
CA LYS A 446 4.41 -3.28 47.03
C LYS A 446 4.36 -1.74 46.83
N LYS A 447 3.12 -1.21 46.83
CA LYS A 447 2.63 0.19 46.99
C LYS A 447 3.30 1.02 48.11
N PRO A 448 3.18 2.37 48.08
CA PRO A 448 2.16 3.09 48.89
C PRO A 448 1.52 4.30 48.15
N LYS A 449 0.19 4.52 48.11
CA LYS A 449 -0.83 5.00 49.11
C LYS A 449 -1.00 6.53 49.24
N LYS A 450 -2.28 6.97 49.13
CA LYS A 450 -2.98 8.23 49.55
C LYS A 450 -3.35 9.17 48.38
N ARG A 451 -4.53 9.80 48.30
CA ARG A 451 -5.66 9.99 49.25
C ARG A 451 -6.93 10.51 48.50
N LYS A 452 -8.10 10.13 49.04
CA LYS A 452 -9.48 10.73 49.06
C LYS A 452 -9.61 12.19 48.55
N ALA A 453 -10.72 12.67 47.97
CA ALA A 453 -12.15 12.43 48.26
C ALA A 453 -13.09 13.09 47.21
N SER A 454 -14.30 12.52 47.03
CA SER A 454 -15.65 13.15 47.06
C SER A 454 -15.94 14.41 46.23
N SER A 455 -17.11 14.66 45.64
CA SER A 455 -18.41 14.01 45.62
C SER A 455 -19.24 14.67 44.50
N ASP A 456 -20.02 13.83 43.85
CA ASP A 456 -21.30 13.97 43.13
C ASP A 456 -22.28 15.09 43.60
N PRO A 457 -23.49 15.28 43.00
CA PRO A 457 -23.80 16.12 41.83
C PRO A 457 -25.07 16.99 42.09
N SER A 458 -25.66 17.61 41.05
CA SER A 458 -27.10 18.00 40.84
C SER A 458 -27.19 19.34 40.07
N VAL A 459 -27.81 19.43 38.88
CA VAL A 459 -29.24 19.30 38.47
C VAL A 459 -30.12 20.50 38.86
N SER A 460 -30.60 21.23 37.84
CA SER A 460 -31.99 21.73 37.61
C SER A 460 -31.92 22.84 36.55
N ALA A 461 -32.47 22.73 35.34
CA ALA A 461 -33.87 22.57 34.92
C ALA A 461 -34.73 23.85 35.06
N ASP A 462 -35.50 24.09 33.99
CA ASP A 462 -36.67 24.98 33.81
C ASP A 462 -36.39 26.49 33.63
N GLY A 463 -37.03 27.21 32.70
CA GLY A 463 -38.13 26.87 31.81
C GLY A 463 -38.69 28.15 31.15
N ASP A 464 -39.76 27.95 30.39
CA ASP A 464 -40.78 28.89 29.93
C ASP A 464 -40.77 29.53 28.52
N VAL A 465 -41.70 28.95 27.77
CA VAL A 465 -42.46 29.31 26.56
C VAL A 465 -43.19 30.66 26.69
N ARG A 466 -43.29 31.42 25.59
CA ARG A 466 -44.51 32.16 25.19
C ARG A 466 -44.63 32.38 23.68
N ASP A 467 -45.83 32.09 23.18
CA ASP A 467 -46.33 32.24 21.81
C ASP A 467 -46.39 33.69 21.29
N ALA A 468 -46.22 33.84 19.96
CA ALA A 468 -46.91 34.87 19.17
C ALA A 468 -47.04 34.42 17.70
N PHE A 469 -48.28 34.22 17.24
CA PHE A 469 -48.66 34.02 15.84
C PHE A 469 -48.45 35.30 15.00
N VAL A 470 -47.60 35.27 13.97
CA VAL A 470 -47.67 36.18 12.82
C VAL A 470 -47.15 35.49 11.54
N ALA A 471 -48.01 35.48 10.52
CA ALA A 471 -47.76 35.38 9.07
C ALA A 471 -46.78 34.31 8.54
N LEU A 472 -47.31 33.40 7.72
CA LEU A 472 -46.56 32.51 6.83
C LEU A 472 -45.49 33.30 6.03
N PRO A 473 -44.19 33.04 6.23
CA PRO A 473 -43.19 33.45 5.27
C PRO A 473 -43.18 32.42 4.13
N ALA A 474 -43.01 32.93 2.91
CA ALA A 474 -42.75 32.13 1.73
C ALA A 474 -41.63 31.10 2.01
N LYS A 475 -41.76 29.92 1.40
CA LYS A 475 -40.73 28.86 1.41
C LYS A 475 -39.34 29.49 1.31
N PRO A 476 -38.40 29.20 2.24
CA PRO A 476 -37.04 29.64 2.05
C PRO A 476 -36.53 28.96 0.78
N GLN A 477 -36.33 29.78 -0.24
CA GLN A 477 -35.64 29.41 -1.45
C GLN A 477 -34.21 29.05 -0.99
N LYS A 478 -33.92 27.75 -0.88
CA LYS A 478 -32.57 27.23 -0.63
C LYS A 478 -31.63 27.98 -1.58
N ALA A 479 -30.64 28.64 -1.02
CA ALA A 479 -29.48 29.08 -1.78
C ALA A 479 -28.77 27.79 -2.24
N ALA A 480 -29.17 27.28 -3.40
CA ALA A 480 -28.45 26.21 -4.07
C ALA A 480 -27.06 26.75 -4.37
N SER A 481 -26.04 26.11 -3.79
CA SER A 481 -24.73 26.02 -4.45
C SER A 481 -24.99 25.69 -5.92
N SER A 482 -24.45 26.46 -6.85
CA SER A 482 -24.60 26.20 -8.29
C SER A 482 -23.79 24.98 -8.76
N ARG A 483 -23.28 24.15 -7.82
CA ARG A 483 -22.44 22.97 -8.07
C ARG A 483 -23.07 21.75 -7.41
N PRO A 484 -23.04 20.57 -8.07
CA PRO A 484 -23.49 19.32 -7.46
C PRO A 484 -22.74 19.03 -6.14
N PRO A 485 -23.37 18.36 -5.15
CA PRO A 485 -22.70 17.97 -3.93
C PRO A 485 -21.62 16.92 -4.23
N ASN A 486 -20.53 16.92 -3.45
CA ASN A 486 -19.63 15.78 -3.38
C ASN A 486 -20.27 14.68 -2.52
N VAL A 487 -19.76 13.46 -2.63
CA VAL A 487 -20.21 12.34 -1.82
C VAL A 487 -19.01 11.61 -1.21
N LEU A 488 -19.03 11.46 0.11
CA LEU A 488 -18.15 10.60 0.88
C LEU A 488 -18.94 9.37 1.33
N PHE A 489 -18.56 8.20 0.83
CA PHE A 489 -19.28 6.94 1.01
C PHE A 489 -18.44 5.97 1.86
N LEU A 490 -18.77 5.87 3.14
CA LEU A 490 -17.98 5.17 4.16
C LEU A 490 -18.63 3.84 4.51
N ALA A 491 -17.90 2.75 4.24
CA ALA A 491 -18.37 1.39 4.48
C ALA A 491 -17.55 0.70 5.58
N VAL A 492 -18.24 -0.05 6.45
CA VAL A 492 -17.62 -0.95 7.42
C VAL A 492 -18.13 -2.39 7.21
N ASP A 493 -17.31 -3.39 7.54
CA ASP A 493 -17.61 -4.81 7.31
C ASP A 493 -18.00 -5.47 8.65
N ASP A 494 -19.15 -6.15 8.69
CA ASP A 494 -19.63 -6.90 9.87
C ASP A 494 -19.93 -6.04 11.13
N MET A 495 -20.07 -4.71 11.02
CA MET A 495 -20.41 -3.85 12.18
C MET A 495 -21.91 -3.95 12.50
N ASN A 496 -22.23 -4.34 13.73
CA ASN A 496 -23.60 -4.36 14.24
C ASN A 496 -23.99 -3.01 14.87
N ASP A 497 -25.17 -2.99 15.45
CA ASP A 497 -25.82 -1.84 16.07
C ASP A 497 -25.18 -1.36 17.38
N TRP A 498 -24.08 -1.96 17.86
CA TRP A 498 -23.42 -1.65 19.15
C TRP A 498 -22.57 -0.36 19.14
N ILE A 499 -22.96 0.66 18.38
CA ILE A 499 -22.28 1.96 18.34
C ILE A 499 -22.85 2.92 19.38
N GLY A 500 -22.09 3.93 19.78
CA GLY A 500 -22.45 4.85 20.87
C GLY A 500 -23.75 5.63 20.67
N CYS A 501 -24.12 5.94 19.43
CA CYS A 501 -25.33 6.70 19.12
C CYS A 501 -26.62 5.85 19.04
N LEU A 502 -26.52 4.52 19.17
CA LEU A 502 -27.63 3.58 19.24
C LEU A 502 -27.77 3.03 20.67
N GLU A 503 -28.99 2.70 21.08
CA GLU A 503 -29.33 2.33 22.47
C GLU A 503 -29.26 0.81 22.68
N THR A 504 -28.15 0.17 22.30
CA THR A 504 -27.98 -1.29 22.24
C THR A 504 -26.78 -1.74 23.06
N THR A 505 -26.94 -2.75 23.91
CA THR A 505 -25.84 -3.23 24.78
C THR A 505 -25.30 -4.56 24.26
N PRO A 506 -23.96 -4.74 24.23
CA PRO A 506 -22.86 -3.85 24.66
C PRO A 506 -22.65 -2.65 23.72
N HIS A 507 -21.92 -1.62 24.16
CA HIS A 507 -21.62 -0.44 23.33
C HIS A 507 -20.11 -0.27 23.13
N ALA A 508 -19.69 -0.09 21.88
CA ALA A 508 -18.36 0.36 21.53
C ALA A 508 -18.22 1.88 21.76
N ILE A 509 -17.00 2.32 22.05
CA ILE A 509 -16.65 3.74 22.15
C ILE A 509 -16.40 4.26 20.73
N THR A 510 -17.35 5.02 20.19
CA THR A 510 -17.35 5.49 18.79
C THR A 510 -17.59 7.01 18.65
N PRO A 511 -16.75 7.87 19.25
CA PRO A 511 -17.00 9.31 19.29
C PRO A 511 -17.09 9.98 17.92
N ASN A 512 -16.43 9.45 16.88
CA ASN A 512 -16.45 10.06 15.54
C ASN A 512 -17.76 9.74 14.80
N ILE A 513 -18.24 8.51 14.90
CA ILE A 513 -19.55 8.08 14.38
C ILE A 513 -20.67 8.80 15.15
N ASP A 514 -20.52 8.97 16.47
CA ASP A 514 -21.48 9.72 17.29
C ASP A 514 -21.55 11.19 16.87
N ALA A 515 -20.39 11.81 16.60
CA ALA A 515 -20.31 13.17 16.07
C ALA A 515 -20.94 13.27 14.66
N LEU A 516 -20.76 12.26 13.81
CA LEU A 516 -21.41 12.20 12.50
C LEU A 516 -22.94 12.09 12.63
N ALA A 517 -23.43 11.22 13.53
CA ALA A 517 -24.86 11.10 13.84
C ALA A 517 -25.45 12.43 14.33
N ALA A 518 -24.74 13.15 15.20
CA ALA A 518 -25.16 14.46 15.70
C ALA A 518 -25.25 15.53 14.58
N ARG A 519 -24.52 15.34 13.48
CA ARG A 519 -24.52 16.23 12.30
C ARG A 519 -25.55 15.83 11.24
N GLY A 520 -26.30 14.75 11.44
CA GLY A 520 -27.08 14.12 10.38
C GLY A 520 -28.36 13.44 10.85
N VAL A 521 -28.88 12.54 10.01
CA VAL A 521 -29.97 11.63 10.32
C VAL A 521 -29.38 10.24 10.60
N ASN A 522 -29.64 9.71 11.79
CA ASN A 522 -29.29 8.34 12.18
C ASN A 522 -30.54 7.45 12.09
N PHE A 523 -30.48 6.42 11.25
CA PHE A 523 -31.56 5.44 11.14
C PHE A 523 -31.35 4.31 12.17
N THR A 524 -32.31 4.13 13.07
CA THR A 524 -32.25 3.11 14.12
C THR A 524 -32.87 1.77 13.69
N ASN A 525 -33.50 1.74 12.51
CA ASN A 525 -34.18 0.59 11.93
C ASN A 525 -33.76 0.40 10.46
N ALA A 526 -32.46 0.19 10.25
CA ALA A 526 -31.85 0.13 8.92
C ALA A 526 -31.35 -1.28 8.64
N HIS A 527 -31.92 -1.94 7.63
CA HIS A 527 -31.59 -3.33 7.36
C HIS A 527 -30.67 -3.52 6.15
N THR A 528 -29.72 -4.44 6.32
CA THR A 528 -28.90 -4.95 5.22
C THR A 528 -29.75 -5.41 4.03
N ALA A 529 -29.17 -5.32 2.82
CA ALA A 529 -29.80 -5.82 1.60
C ALA A 529 -29.52 -7.31 1.32
N GLY A 530 -28.74 -7.97 2.18
CA GLY A 530 -28.46 -9.41 2.11
C GLY A 530 -27.76 -9.92 3.37
N VAL A 531 -27.92 -11.19 3.72
CA VAL A 531 -27.49 -11.73 5.04
C VAL A 531 -25.96 -11.86 5.26
N PHE A 532 -25.15 -11.48 4.27
CA PHE A 532 -23.69 -11.36 4.40
C PHE A 532 -23.11 -10.48 3.27
N CYS A 533 -21.80 -10.23 3.32
CA CYS A 533 -21.11 -9.26 2.47
C CYS A 533 -21.43 -9.32 0.97
N ALA A 534 -21.42 -10.50 0.35
CA ALA A 534 -21.56 -10.62 -1.10
C ALA A 534 -22.94 -10.18 -1.63
N PRO A 535 -24.06 -10.78 -1.20
CA PRO A 535 -25.39 -10.34 -1.63
C PRO A 535 -25.70 -8.90 -1.21
N SER A 536 -25.30 -8.48 -0.01
CA SER A 536 -25.59 -7.12 0.48
C SER A 536 -24.91 -6.05 -0.36
N ARG A 537 -23.58 -6.15 -0.54
CA ARG A 537 -22.81 -5.17 -1.32
C ARG A 537 -23.19 -5.20 -2.80
N ALA A 538 -23.51 -6.38 -3.36
CA ALA A 538 -24.02 -6.46 -4.72
C ALA A 538 -25.32 -5.66 -4.88
N ALA A 539 -26.27 -5.82 -3.95
CA ALA A 539 -27.54 -5.11 -3.99
C ALA A 539 -27.40 -3.59 -3.81
N ILE A 540 -26.49 -3.15 -2.92
CA ILE A 540 -26.19 -1.72 -2.73
C ILE A 540 -25.68 -1.08 -4.01
N PHE A 541 -24.71 -1.73 -4.68
CA PHE A 541 -24.09 -1.16 -5.88
C PHE A 541 -24.93 -1.36 -7.14
N SER A 542 -25.82 -2.35 -7.21
CA SER A 542 -26.69 -2.60 -8.36
C SER A 542 -28.05 -1.91 -8.26
N GLY A 543 -28.53 -1.70 -7.03
CA GLY A 543 -29.89 -1.31 -6.73
C GLY A 543 -30.89 -2.45 -6.86
N GLN A 544 -30.44 -3.71 -6.90
CA GLN A 544 -31.30 -4.88 -7.07
C GLN A 544 -30.96 -6.01 -6.08
N TYR A 545 -31.98 -6.58 -5.44
CA TYR A 545 -31.88 -7.67 -4.49
C TYR A 545 -31.42 -8.99 -5.15
N ALA A 546 -30.91 -9.92 -4.32
CA ALA A 546 -30.59 -11.28 -4.73
C ALA A 546 -31.79 -12.03 -5.35
N SER A 547 -33.02 -11.70 -4.92
CA SER A 547 -34.26 -12.24 -5.49
C SER A 547 -34.45 -11.95 -6.97
N THR A 548 -33.89 -10.85 -7.45
CA THR A 548 -34.00 -10.41 -8.86
C THR A 548 -32.75 -10.79 -9.64
N THR A 549 -31.60 -10.74 -8.98
CA THR A 549 -30.29 -10.88 -9.60
C THR A 549 -29.71 -12.29 -9.57
N GLY A 550 -30.24 -13.18 -8.74
CA GLY A 550 -29.64 -14.49 -8.49
C GLY A 550 -28.38 -14.45 -7.61
N CYS A 551 -27.93 -13.27 -7.17
CA CYS A 551 -26.72 -13.08 -6.38
C CYS A 551 -26.88 -13.47 -4.90
N TYR A 552 -27.31 -14.71 -4.62
CA TYR A 552 -27.53 -15.16 -3.23
C TYR A 552 -26.25 -15.55 -2.50
N THR A 553 -25.28 -16.11 -3.24
CA THR A 553 -24.02 -16.60 -2.67
C THR A 553 -22.79 -16.29 -3.52
N SER A 554 -22.99 -15.80 -4.74
CA SER A 554 -21.93 -15.65 -5.74
C SER A 554 -21.44 -14.21 -5.79
N PRO A 555 -20.17 -13.96 -5.52
CA PRO A 555 -19.60 -12.61 -5.52
C PRO A 555 -19.23 -12.09 -6.93
N ASN A 556 -19.86 -12.62 -7.98
CA ASN A 556 -19.49 -12.40 -9.40
C ASN A 556 -20.60 -11.70 -10.20
N TYR A 557 -21.52 -11.03 -9.51
CA TYR A 557 -22.74 -10.56 -10.13
C TYR A 557 -22.50 -9.59 -11.30
N PHE A 558 -21.65 -8.56 -11.14
CA PHE A 558 -21.35 -7.63 -12.23
C PHE A 558 -20.59 -8.26 -13.41
N VAL A 559 -20.00 -9.44 -13.20
CA VAL A 559 -19.40 -10.24 -14.27
C VAL A 559 -20.47 -10.92 -15.11
N HIS A 560 -21.53 -11.44 -14.48
CA HIS A 560 -22.63 -12.09 -15.19
C HIS A 560 -23.65 -11.10 -15.76
N HIS A 561 -23.73 -9.91 -15.16
CA HIS A 561 -24.65 -8.84 -15.53
C HIS A 561 -23.92 -7.54 -15.89
N PRO A 562 -23.09 -7.53 -16.95
CA PRO A 562 -22.37 -6.33 -17.37
C PRO A 562 -23.31 -5.23 -17.92
N GLU A 563 -24.58 -5.53 -18.21
CA GLU A 563 -25.59 -4.55 -18.58
C GLU A 563 -25.99 -3.63 -17.43
N ILE A 564 -25.75 -4.05 -16.18
CA ILE A 564 -26.23 -3.34 -15.00
C ILE A 564 -25.27 -2.20 -14.66
N GLU A 565 -25.82 -1.01 -14.47
CA GLU A 565 -25.07 0.19 -14.16
C GLU A 565 -24.84 0.29 -12.66
N SER A 566 -23.62 0.02 -12.21
CA SER A 566 -23.29 0.11 -10.79
C SER A 566 -23.27 1.56 -10.29
N LEU A 567 -23.45 1.77 -8.98
CA LEU A 567 -23.56 3.10 -8.37
C LEU A 567 -22.47 4.09 -8.82
N GLN A 568 -21.20 3.68 -8.80
CA GLN A 568 -20.08 4.51 -9.24
C GLN A 568 -20.15 4.84 -10.75
N THR A 569 -20.71 3.97 -11.58
CA THR A 569 -20.87 4.26 -13.01
C THR A 569 -21.89 5.36 -13.24
N SER A 570 -22.93 5.45 -12.41
CA SER A 570 -23.90 6.56 -12.44
C SER A 570 -23.25 7.89 -12.06
N PHE A 571 -22.37 7.89 -11.05
CA PHE A 571 -21.55 9.07 -10.72
C PHE A 571 -20.59 9.45 -11.85
N ALA A 572 -19.87 8.48 -12.42
CA ALA A 572 -18.98 8.74 -13.54
C ALA A 572 -19.71 9.33 -14.75
N LYS A 573 -20.90 8.81 -15.08
CA LYS A 573 -21.77 9.35 -16.15
C LYS A 573 -22.27 10.76 -15.87
N ALA A 574 -22.48 11.09 -14.58
CA ALA A 574 -22.81 12.44 -14.14
C ALA A 574 -21.60 13.40 -14.15
N GLY A 575 -20.40 12.92 -14.51
CA GLY A 575 -19.18 13.74 -14.61
C GLY A 575 -18.39 13.87 -13.31
N TYR A 576 -18.68 13.02 -12.31
CA TYR A 576 -17.93 13.01 -11.05
C TYR A 576 -16.56 12.36 -11.22
N THR A 577 -15.58 12.81 -10.45
CA THR A 577 -14.37 12.03 -10.21
C THR A 577 -14.70 10.93 -9.19
N THR A 578 -14.58 9.67 -9.58
CA THR A 578 -14.94 8.53 -8.75
C THR A 578 -13.69 7.86 -8.20
N LEU A 579 -13.57 7.85 -6.88
CA LEU A 579 -12.39 7.42 -6.14
C LEU A 579 -12.80 6.30 -5.18
N GLY A 580 -12.14 5.15 -5.22
CA GLY A 580 -12.48 3.99 -4.42
C GLY A 580 -11.31 3.44 -3.62
N ALA A 581 -11.54 2.97 -2.39
CA ALA A 581 -10.56 2.20 -1.64
C ALA A 581 -11.21 1.15 -0.75
N GLY A 582 -10.51 0.03 -0.57
CA GLY A 582 -10.83 -0.94 0.47
C GLY A 582 -12.08 -1.79 0.24
N LYS A 583 -12.73 -2.20 1.33
CA LYS A 583 -13.86 -3.15 1.31
C LYS A 583 -15.16 -2.47 0.89
N LEU A 584 -15.30 -2.22 -0.40
CA LEU A 584 -16.57 -1.74 -0.98
C LEU A 584 -17.40 -2.88 -1.56
N TYR A 585 -16.72 -3.81 -2.25
CA TYR A 585 -17.30 -4.99 -2.86
C TYR A 585 -16.99 -6.27 -2.06
N HIS A 586 -17.49 -7.41 -2.53
CA HIS A 586 -17.01 -8.74 -2.13
C HIS A 586 -16.93 -9.57 -3.42
N HIS A 587 -15.72 -9.85 -3.91
CA HIS A 587 -15.44 -10.49 -5.20
C HIS A 587 -14.12 -11.29 -5.14
N PRO A 588 -13.97 -12.36 -5.95
CA PRO A 588 -12.68 -13.00 -6.17
C PRO A 588 -11.80 -12.12 -7.06
N ALA A 589 -10.51 -12.40 -7.07
CA ALA A 589 -9.57 -11.71 -7.95
C ALA A 589 -10.04 -11.76 -9.41
N GLY A 590 -10.07 -10.61 -10.06
CA GLY A 590 -10.49 -10.44 -11.45
C GLY A 590 -11.99 -10.21 -11.65
N ALA A 591 -12.84 -10.34 -10.62
CA ALA A 591 -14.30 -10.23 -10.75
C ALA A 591 -14.91 -8.93 -10.20
N ILE A 592 -14.08 -7.91 -9.90
CA ILE A 592 -14.57 -6.60 -9.50
C ILE A 592 -15.13 -5.82 -10.69
N ASP A 593 -16.16 -5.02 -10.44
CA ASP A 593 -16.61 -4.04 -11.41
C ASP A 593 -15.69 -2.81 -11.40
N GLN A 594 -14.83 -2.72 -12.41
CA GLN A 594 -13.88 -1.61 -12.57
C GLN A 594 -14.50 -0.40 -13.26
N ARG A 595 -15.72 -0.50 -13.82
CA ARG A 595 -16.32 0.59 -14.59
C ARG A 595 -16.56 1.78 -13.69
N GLY A 596 -16.33 2.95 -14.26
CA GLY A 596 -16.68 4.21 -13.63
C GLY A 596 -15.86 4.51 -12.39
N TRP A 597 -14.69 3.89 -12.16
CA TRP A 597 -13.69 4.37 -11.22
C TRP A 597 -12.63 5.17 -11.98
N ALA A 598 -12.39 6.41 -11.57
CA ALA A 598 -11.24 7.18 -12.03
C ALA A 598 -9.95 6.66 -11.36
N GLU A 599 -10.04 6.35 -10.07
CA GLU A 599 -8.98 5.67 -9.33
C GLU A 599 -9.59 4.68 -8.33
N PHE A 600 -9.00 3.50 -8.21
CA PHE A 600 -9.28 2.59 -7.11
C PHE A 600 -7.97 2.17 -6.45
N PHE A 601 -7.82 2.47 -5.16
CA PHE A 601 -6.61 2.20 -4.41
C PHE A 601 -6.41 0.71 -4.15
N LEU A 602 -5.24 0.21 -4.55
CA LEU A 602 -4.79 -1.16 -4.36
C LEU A 602 -3.57 -1.14 -3.44
N ARG A 603 -3.70 -1.80 -2.29
CA ARG A 603 -2.70 -1.73 -1.22
C ARG A 603 -1.40 -2.42 -1.61
N ASN A 604 -1.48 -3.60 -2.23
CA ASN A 604 -0.31 -4.40 -2.56
C ASN A 604 -0.31 -4.92 -3.99
N GLN A 605 0.84 -5.45 -4.41
CA GLN A 605 1.07 -5.95 -5.77
C GLN A 605 0.17 -7.12 -6.13
N PHE A 606 -0.18 -8.00 -5.17
CA PHE A 606 -1.11 -9.09 -5.43
C PHE A 606 -2.49 -8.57 -5.86
N GLN A 607 -2.97 -7.49 -5.23
CA GLN A 607 -4.20 -6.83 -5.67
C GLN A 607 -4.06 -6.20 -7.06
N ARG A 608 -2.88 -5.66 -7.41
CA ARG A 608 -2.60 -5.11 -8.75
C ARG A 608 -2.56 -6.19 -9.84
N GLU A 609 -1.93 -7.33 -9.57
CA GLU A 609 -1.71 -8.42 -10.53
C GLU A 609 -2.90 -9.37 -10.64
N GLY A 610 -3.58 -9.66 -9.52
CA GLY A 610 -4.69 -10.60 -9.46
C GLY A 610 -6.05 -10.02 -9.88
N GLY A 611 -6.14 -8.73 -10.19
CA GLY A 611 -7.42 -8.08 -10.54
C GLY A 611 -8.26 -7.68 -9.32
N TRP A 612 -7.62 -6.99 -8.38
CA TRP A 612 -8.19 -6.31 -7.19
C TRP A 612 -8.74 -7.22 -6.08
N ALA A 613 -8.27 -8.46 -5.90
CA ALA A 613 -8.74 -9.31 -4.81
C ALA A 613 -8.76 -8.59 -3.44
N LEU A 614 -9.86 -8.74 -2.73
CA LEU A 614 -10.07 -8.10 -1.43
C LEU A 614 -9.39 -8.92 -0.32
N GLU A 615 -8.09 -8.72 -0.13
CA GLU A 615 -7.32 -9.33 0.97
C GLU A 615 -6.73 -8.26 1.91
N SER A 616 -7.30 -8.15 3.12
CA SER A 616 -6.74 -7.35 4.22
C SER A 616 -5.72 -8.09 5.06
N TRP A 617 -5.70 -9.42 4.98
CA TRP A 617 -4.85 -10.26 5.81
C TRP A 617 -3.86 -10.99 4.91
N SER A 618 -2.85 -10.25 4.45
CA SER A 618 -1.76 -10.76 3.62
C SER A 618 -0.44 -10.70 4.40
N SER A 619 0.66 -11.17 3.79
CA SER A 619 1.96 -11.31 4.45
C SER A 619 2.58 -10.02 4.98
N ASP A 620 2.11 -8.89 4.47
CA ASP A 620 2.51 -7.54 4.86
C ASP A 620 1.64 -6.96 5.99
N THR A 621 0.56 -7.65 6.40
CA THR A 621 -0.35 -7.16 7.44
C THR A 621 0.11 -7.64 8.82
N PRO A 622 0.23 -6.74 9.81
CA PRO A 622 0.57 -7.14 11.17
C PRO A 622 -0.45 -8.13 11.74
N VAL A 623 0.06 -9.16 12.42
CA VAL A 623 -0.74 -10.10 13.22
C VAL A 623 -0.22 -10.09 14.67
N PRO A 624 -1.09 -10.27 15.67
CA PRO A 624 -0.68 -10.36 17.07
C PRO A 624 0.31 -11.52 17.30
N GLN A 625 1.17 -11.36 18.30
CA GLN A 625 2.11 -12.39 18.75
C GLN A 625 1.88 -12.70 20.24
N PRO A 626 1.81 -13.98 20.64
CA PRO A 626 1.90 -15.18 19.80
C PRO A 626 0.70 -15.34 18.86
N PHE A 627 0.91 -16.06 17.75
CA PHE A 627 -0.13 -16.42 16.80
C PHE A 627 -0.33 -17.95 16.76
N PRO A 628 -1.57 -18.49 16.72
CA PRO A 628 -2.86 -17.80 16.89
C PRO A 628 -2.98 -17.12 18.25
N ALA A 629 -3.65 -15.96 18.28
CA ALA A 629 -3.70 -15.11 19.46
C ALA A 629 -4.84 -15.45 20.41
N SER A 630 -6.04 -15.72 19.89
CA SER A 630 -7.19 -16.02 20.74
C SER A 630 -6.96 -17.30 21.53
N ILE A 631 -7.48 -17.37 22.74
CA ILE A 631 -7.51 -18.64 23.51
C ILE A 631 -8.38 -19.70 22.82
N TYR A 632 -9.32 -19.28 21.96
CA TYR A 632 -10.15 -20.20 21.18
C TYR A 632 -9.35 -20.99 20.15
N ASN A 633 -8.40 -20.38 19.43
CA ASN A 633 -7.58 -21.08 18.42
C ASN A 633 -6.14 -21.39 18.86
N ARG A 634 -5.65 -20.84 19.99
CA ARG A 634 -4.29 -21.09 20.47
C ARG A 634 -4.01 -22.59 20.62
N GLY A 635 -2.92 -23.04 20.03
CA GLY A 635 -2.52 -24.46 20.04
C GLY A 635 -3.35 -25.38 19.13
N LYS A 636 -4.30 -24.84 18.36
CA LYS A 636 -5.09 -25.59 17.38
C LYS A 636 -4.59 -25.31 15.97
N GLN A 637 -4.72 -26.31 15.10
CA GLN A 637 -4.58 -26.09 13.66
C GLN A 637 -5.81 -25.33 13.16
N ILE A 638 -5.61 -24.16 12.57
CA ILE A 638 -6.70 -23.34 12.03
C ILE A 638 -7.19 -23.98 10.71
N THR A 639 -8.42 -24.46 10.69
CA THR A 639 -9.05 -25.12 9.52
C THR A 639 -10.27 -24.36 8.97
N GLY A 640 -10.78 -23.36 9.68
CA GLY A 640 -11.97 -22.57 9.32
C GLY A 640 -11.68 -21.10 8.94
N GLY A 641 -10.44 -20.78 8.55
CA GLY A 641 -9.98 -19.40 8.45
C GLY A 641 -9.77 -18.77 9.84
N LEU A 642 -9.54 -17.46 9.90
CA LEU A 642 -9.26 -16.73 11.16
C LEU A 642 -10.55 -16.41 11.96
N PHE A 643 -11.56 -17.28 11.88
CA PHE A 643 -12.81 -17.13 12.62
C PHE A 643 -12.55 -17.29 14.12
N LEU A 644 -13.16 -16.43 14.94
CA LEU A 644 -12.93 -16.36 16.38
C LEU A 644 -11.44 -16.18 16.72
N GLU A 645 -10.72 -15.40 15.92
CA GLU A 645 -9.43 -14.84 16.30
C GLU A 645 -9.59 -13.40 16.76
N TRP A 646 -8.94 -13.04 17.85
CA TRP A 646 -8.85 -11.69 18.38
C TRP A 646 -7.49 -11.50 19.07
N GLY A 647 -7.02 -10.26 19.13
CA GLY A 647 -5.80 -9.92 19.84
C GLY A 647 -5.20 -8.57 19.45
N PRO A 648 -4.46 -7.93 20.36
CA PRO A 648 -3.87 -6.63 20.12
C PRO A 648 -2.61 -6.73 19.25
N ILE A 649 -2.44 -5.77 18.35
CA ILE A 649 -1.16 -5.52 17.68
C ILE A 649 -0.42 -4.35 18.36
N PRO A 650 0.92 -4.27 18.29
CA PRO A 650 1.66 -3.13 18.84
C PRO A 650 1.21 -1.80 18.21
N ASN A 651 1.13 -0.75 19.02
CA ASN A 651 0.57 0.56 18.63
C ASN A 651 1.33 1.22 17.48
N GLU A 652 2.65 1.09 17.49
CA GLU A 652 3.56 1.59 16.47
C GLU A 652 3.33 0.97 15.08
N ARG A 653 2.58 -0.14 14.99
CA ARG A 653 2.24 -0.81 13.73
C ARG A 653 0.85 -0.45 13.20
N GLU A 654 0.14 0.52 13.78
CA GLU A 654 -1.16 0.98 13.28
C GLU A 654 -1.07 1.41 11.81
N GLU A 655 0.00 2.10 11.41
CA GLU A 655 0.20 2.58 10.03
C GLU A 655 0.47 1.45 9.03
N GLU A 656 0.80 0.24 9.49
CA GLU A 656 0.96 -0.96 8.65
C GLU A 656 -0.36 -1.71 8.44
N MET A 657 -1.41 -1.37 9.19
CA MET A 657 -2.70 -2.04 9.05
C MET A 657 -3.36 -1.72 7.72
N ALA A 658 -3.98 -2.74 7.11
CA ALA A 658 -4.63 -2.61 5.81
C ALA A 658 -5.69 -1.50 5.79
N ASP A 659 -6.48 -1.36 6.86
CA ASP A 659 -7.51 -0.33 6.97
C ASP A 659 -6.91 1.06 7.15
N THR A 660 -5.91 1.22 8.03
CA THR A 660 -5.19 2.51 8.20
C THR A 660 -4.60 3.01 6.88
N ILE A 661 -3.96 2.12 6.11
CA ILE A 661 -3.35 2.49 4.82
C ILE A 661 -4.41 3.02 3.83
N ARG A 662 -5.56 2.35 3.72
CA ARG A 662 -6.66 2.77 2.83
C ARG A 662 -7.26 4.10 3.25
N ILE A 663 -7.35 4.31 4.56
CA ILE A 663 -7.91 5.51 5.17
C ILE A 663 -6.98 6.69 4.97
N ASN A 664 -5.67 6.50 5.15
CA ASN A 664 -4.68 7.52 4.84
C ASN A 664 -4.73 7.89 3.35
N TRP A 665 -4.91 6.93 2.43
CA TRP A 665 -5.12 7.25 1.03
C TRP A 665 -6.37 8.13 0.83
N ALA A 666 -7.51 7.80 1.44
CA ALA A 666 -8.73 8.62 1.33
C ALA A 666 -8.53 10.03 1.92
N VAL A 667 -7.78 10.16 3.01
CA VAL A 667 -7.37 11.45 3.59
C VAL A 667 -6.54 12.26 2.58
N GLU A 668 -5.58 11.64 1.92
CA GLU A 668 -4.78 12.32 0.88
C GLU A 668 -5.64 12.75 -0.32
N GLN A 669 -6.65 11.95 -0.71
CA GLN A 669 -7.60 12.37 -1.74
C GLN A 669 -8.39 13.62 -1.34
N LEU A 670 -8.82 13.74 -0.08
CA LEU A 670 -9.54 14.92 0.41
C LEU A 670 -8.66 16.18 0.50
N LYS A 671 -7.34 16.02 0.64
CA LYS A 671 -6.37 17.14 0.63
C LYS A 671 -6.08 17.66 -0.78
N GLN A 672 -6.36 16.88 -1.81
CA GLN A 672 -6.14 17.29 -3.20
C GLN A 672 -7.18 18.32 -3.67
N LYS A 673 -6.80 19.07 -4.71
CA LYS A 673 -7.71 20.00 -5.38
C LYS A 673 -8.58 19.23 -6.39
N HIS A 674 -9.89 19.35 -6.25
CA HIS A 674 -10.90 18.74 -7.12
C HIS A 674 -11.66 19.84 -7.87
N ASP A 675 -11.48 19.89 -9.20
CA ASP A 675 -12.18 20.83 -10.06
C ASP A 675 -13.59 20.34 -10.47
N LYS A 676 -13.84 19.03 -10.30
CA LYS A 676 -15.12 18.35 -10.52
C LYS A 676 -15.68 17.87 -9.17
N PRO A 677 -17.01 17.67 -9.04
CA PRO A 677 -17.53 16.98 -7.87
C PRO A 677 -16.95 15.56 -7.80
N PHE A 678 -16.77 15.03 -6.59
CA PHE A 678 -16.22 13.69 -6.39
C PHE A 678 -17.20 12.74 -5.70
N PHE A 679 -17.08 11.46 -6.02
CA PHE A 679 -17.63 10.33 -5.26
C PHE A 679 -16.45 9.56 -4.69
N LEU A 680 -16.13 9.79 -3.42
CA LEU A 680 -15.05 9.13 -2.71
C LEU A 680 -15.65 8.03 -1.82
N ALA A 681 -15.46 6.78 -2.21
CA ALA A 681 -15.90 5.62 -1.46
C ALA A 681 -14.72 4.95 -0.77
N CYS A 682 -14.82 4.73 0.54
CA CYS A 682 -13.78 4.06 1.33
C CYS A 682 -14.42 2.99 2.21
N GLY A 683 -13.93 1.76 2.12
CA GLY A 683 -14.39 0.64 2.93
C GLY A 683 -13.29 0.08 3.82
N ILE A 684 -13.59 -0.18 5.08
CA ILE A 684 -12.68 -0.85 6.03
C ILE A 684 -13.19 -2.25 6.39
N TYR A 685 -12.27 -3.13 6.80
CA TYR A 685 -12.60 -4.48 7.21
C TYR A 685 -12.98 -4.57 8.67
N ALA A 686 -12.33 -3.82 9.57
CA ALA A 686 -12.75 -3.82 10.96
C ALA A 686 -14.24 -3.39 11.08
N PRO A 687 -15.06 -4.09 11.89
CA PRO A 687 -14.70 -5.14 12.86
C PRO A 687 -14.80 -6.61 12.36
N HIS A 688 -14.86 -6.89 11.06
CA HIS A 688 -14.81 -8.27 10.52
C HIS A 688 -13.61 -9.06 11.09
N PHE A 689 -13.84 -10.34 11.43
CA PHE A 689 -12.79 -11.22 11.95
C PHE A 689 -11.60 -11.40 10.97
N PRO A 690 -10.37 -11.63 11.44
CA PRO A 690 -9.92 -11.59 12.82
C PRO A 690 -10.05 -10.20 13.44
N ASN A 691 -10.42 -10.16 14.71
CA ASN A 691 -10.54 -8.93 15.51
C ASN A 691 -9.16 -8.49 16.02
N TYR A 692 -8.34 -8.02 15.09
CA TYR A 692 -7.02 -7.46 15.38
C TYR A 692 -7.02 -5.95 15.17
N CYS A 693 -6.60 -5.22 16.20
CA CYS A 693 -6.36 -3.79 16.13
C CYS A 693 -5.28 -3.38 17.14
N PRO A 694 -4.77 -2.14 17.08
CA PRO A 694 -3.71 -1.68 17.97
C PRO A 694 -4.10 -1.77 19.44
N GLN A 695 -3.14 -2.10 20.30
CA GLN A 695 -3.32 -2.31 21.74
C GLN A 695 -4.10 -1.17 22.41
N LYS A 696 -3.87 0.08 22.00
CA LYS A 696 -4.55 1.26 22.56
C LYS A 696 -6.07 1.20 22.46
N TYR A 697 -6.65 0.47 21.51
CA TYR A 697 -8.11 0.30 21.40
C TYR A 697 -8.64 -0.82 22.29
N PHE A 698 -7.84 -1.86 22.56
CA PHE A 698 -8.15 -2.84 23.60
C PHE A 698 -8.13 -2.16 24.97
N ASP A 699 -7.14 -1.29 25.21
CA ASP A 699 -6.96 -0.57 26.48
C ASP A 699 -8.08 0.43 26.80
N MET A 700 -8.99 0.71 25.84
CA MET A 700 -10.16 1.56 26.06
C MET A 700 -11.24 0.89 26.92
N TYR A 701 -11.20 -0.44 27.03
CA TYR A 701 -12.19 -1.23 27.74
C TYR A 701 -11.57 -1.94 28.94
N ASP A 702 -12.31 -2.00 30.03
CA ASP A 702 -12.03 -2.91 31.13
C ASP A 702 -12.78 -4.22 30.86
N PRO A 703 -12.10 -5.34 30.54
CA PRO A 703 -12.76 -6.59 30.17
C PRO A 703 -13.76 -7.08 31.23
N ASP A 704 -13.45 -6.87 32.51
CA ASP A 704 -14.30 -7.28 33.64
C ASP A 704 -15.59 -6.43 33.76
N GLN A 705 -15.71 -5.35 32.99
CA GLN A 705 -16.84 -4.42 33.00
C GLN A 705 -17.62 -4.39 31.67
N ILE A 706 -17.25 -5.22 30.70
CA ILE A 706 -18.00 -5.31 29.44
C ILE A 706 -19.33 -6.01 29.72
N PRO A 707 -20.49 -5.34 29.55
CA PRO A 707 -21.76 -6.03 29.66
C PRO A 707 -21.86 -7.06 28.53
N LEU A 708 -22.52 -8.18 28.77
CA LEU A 708 -22.82 -9.17 27.73
C LEU A 708 -24.18 -8.84 27.08
N PRO A 709 -24.39 -9.18 25.80
CA PRO A 709 -25.71 -9.04 25.19
C PRO A 709 -26.74 -9.90 25.93
N PRO A 710 -28.02 -9.52 25.91
CA PRO A 710 -29.07 -10.30 26.54
C PRO A 710 -29.21 -11.67 25.85
N MET A 711 -29.15 -12.75 26.63
CA MET A 711 -29.26 -14.13 26.14
C MET A 711 -30.40 -14.87 26.86
N LYS A 712 -31.05 -15.79 26.15
CA LYS A 712 -32.09 -16.68 26.66
C LYS A 712 -31.67 -18.13 26.40
N ASP A 713 -31.71 -18.98 27.43
CA ASP A 713 -31.14 -20.35 27.37
C ASP A 713 -31.88 -21.28 26.40
N ASP A 714 -33.21 -21.12 26.32
CA ASP A 714 -34.18 -21.89 25.53
C ASP A 714 -34.61 -21.18 24.23
N ASP A 715 -33.89 -20.15 23.80
CA ASP A 715 -34.19 -19.29 22.63
C ASP A 715 -34.19 -19.98 21.26
N LEU A 716 -33.86 -21.28 21.22
CA LEU A 716 -33.90 -22.10 20.01
C LEU A 716 -35.09 -23.05 19.98
N GLU A 717 -35.84 -23.18 21.07
CA GLU A 717 -36.84 -24.25 21.21
C GLU A 717 -38.08 -24.05 20.33
N ASP A 718 -38.43 -22.79 20.05
CA ASP A 718 -39.58 -22.34 19.27
C ASP A 718 -39.29 -22.15 17.77
N LEU A 719 -38.06 -22.44 17.34
CA LEU A 719 -37.68 -22.39 15.93
C LEU A 719 -38.22 -23.60 15.16
N PRO A 720 -38.46 -23.47 13.84
CA PRO A 720 -38.83 -24.60 13.00
C PRO A 720 -37.85 -25.79 13.14
N PRO A 721 -38.30 -27.06 13.14
CA PRO A 721 -37.47 -28.19 13.54
C PRO A 721 -36.13 -28.33 12.81
N LYS A 722 -36.10 -28.03 11.50
CA LYS A 722 -34.87 -28.08 10.71
C LYS A 722 -33.92 -26.94 11.08
N VAL A 723 -34.45 -25.72 11.24
CA VAL A 723 -33.73 -24.51 11.63
C VAL A 723 -33.17 -24.68 13.03
N ARG A 724 -34.00 -25.10 13.99
CA ARG A 724 -33.61 -25.45 15.37
C ARG A 724 -32.40 -26.38 15.38
N ARG A 725 -32.49 -27.51 14.68
CA ARG A 725 -31.38 -28.49 14.63
C ARG A 725 -30.09 -27.90 14.05
N GLN A 726 -30.19 -27.06 13.02
CA GLN A 726 -29.02 -26.40 12.43
C GLN A 726 -28.38 -25.41 13.43
N LYS A 727 -29.19 -24.63 14.13
CA LYS A 727 -28.74 -23.62 15.09
C LYS A 727 -28.19 -24.22 16.37
N GLU A 728 -28.80 -25.28 16.89
CA GLU A 728 -28.26 -26.06 18.01
C GLU A 728 -26.89 -26.68 17.67
N ASN A 729 -26.69 -27.17 16.43
CA ASN A 729 -25.39 -27.65 15.99
C ASN A 729 -24.35 -26.53 15.96
N ARG A 730 -24.74 -25.34 15.50
CA ARG A 730 -23.86 -24.17 15.42
C ARG A 730 -23.51 -23.63 16.82
N ARG A 731 -24.48 -23.58 17.74
CA ARG A 731 -24.28 -23.28 19.16
C ARG A 731 -23.24 -24.19 19.80
N ARG A 732 -23.42 -25.51 19.68
CA ARG A 732 -22.44 -26.51 20.17
C ARG A 732 -21.07 -26.36 19.54
N ALA A 733 -21.01 -25.93 18.27
CA ALA A 733 -19.75 -25.79 17.56
C ALA A 733 -18.92 -24.58 18.02
N HIS A 734 -19.56 -23.53 18.53
CA HIS A 734 -18.94 -22.22 18.80
C HIS A 734 -19.27 -21.67 20.19
N HIS A 735 -20.53 -21.29 20.44
CA HIS A 735 -20.94 -20.61 21.66
C HIS A 735 -20.66 -21.46 22.92
N ASP A 736 -21.14 -22.71 22.95
CA ASP A 736 -20.94 -23.57 24.13
C ASP A 736 -19.44 -23.82 24.42
N LYS A 737 -18.59 -23.82 23.38
CA LYS A 737 -17.14 -23.94 23.54
C LYS A 737 -16.50 -22.68 24.10
N LEU A 738 -16.96 -21.50 23.67
CA LEU A 738 -16.48 -20.23 24.22
C LEU A 738 -16.86 -20.09 25.70
N VAL A 739 -18.05 -20.56 26.07
CA VAL A 739 -18.48 -20.67 27.47
C VAL A 739 -17.60 -21.66 28.24
N GLU A 740 -17.32 -22.84 27.67
CA GLU A 740 -16.47 -23.87 28.32
C GLU A 740 -15.05 -23.35 28.64
N ILE A 741 -14.48 -22.51 27.78
CA ILE A 741 -13.13 -21.96 27.94
C ILE A 741 -13.10 -20.56 28.59
N ASP A 742 -14.25 -20.04 29.04
CA ASP A 742 -14.39 -18.72 29.66
C ASP A 742 -13.83 -17.58 28.79
N ALA A 743 -14.33 -17.48 27.55
CA ALA A 743 -13.80 -16.56 26.52
C ALA A 743 -14.85 -15.71 25.79
N VAL A 744 -16.10 -15.67 26.28
CA VAL A 744 -17.19 -14.94 25.61
C VAL A 744 -16.96 -13.44 25.66
N ASP A 745 -16.64 -12.93 26.85
CA ASP A 745 -16.27 -11.53 27.12
C ASP A 745 -14.98 -11.13 26.41
N ASP A 746 -13.94 -11.98 26.42
CA ASP A 746 -12.67 -11.76 25.73
C ASP A 746 -12.86 -11.64 24.19
N ALA A 747 -13.73 -12.48 23.60
CA ALA A 747 -14.08 -12.37 22.19
C ALA A 747 -14.86 -11.08 21.87
N ILE A 748 -15.81 -10.69 22.72
CA ILE A 748 -16.56 -9.44 22.59
C ILE A 748 -15.63 -8.24 22.76
N HIS A 749 -14.67 -8.28 23.68
CA HIS A 749 -13.67 -7.24 23.88
C HIS A 749 -12.89 -6.96 22.59
N GLY A 750 -12.43 -8.02 21.91
CA GLY A 750 -11.77 -7.88 20.61
C GLY A 750 -12.65 -7.22 19.55
N TYR A 751 -13.95 -7.57 19.50
CA TYR A 751 -14.90 -6.95 18.57
C TYR A 751 -15.11 -5.46 18.87
N LEU A 752 -15.36 -5.10 20.12
CA LEU A 752 -15.55 -3.70 20.56
C LEU A 752 -14.29 -2.85 20.31
N ALA A 753 -13.10 -3.40 20.57
CA ALA A 753 -11.83 -2.74 20.26
C ALA A 753 -11.68 -2.46 18.75
N CYS A 754 -12.02 -3.43 17.90
CA CYS A 754 -12.02 -3.24 16.45
C CYS A 754 -13.08 -2.23 15.97
N MET A 755 -14.25 -2.16 16.63
CA MET A 755 -15.24 -1.11 16.34
C MET A 755 -14.70 0.28 16.68
N SER A 756 -14.01 0.45 17.81
CA SER A 756 -13.35 1.72 18.15
C SER A 756 -12.20 2.06 17.23
N TYR A 757 -11.44 1.07 16.75
CA TYR A 757 -10.43 1.28 15.71
C TYR A 757 -11.07 1.74 14.40
N ALA A 758 -12.16 1.10 13.97
CA ALA A 758 -12.94 1.50 12.81
C ALA A 758 -13.43 2.94 12.94
N ASP A 759 -13.98 3.31 14.09
CA ASP A 759 -14.40 4.68 14.40
C ASP A 759 -13.24 5.69 14.30
N ALA A 760 -12.08 5.39 14.88
CA ALA A 760 -10.91 6.27 14.81
C ALA A 760 -10.41 6.45 13.36
N MET A 761 -10.47 5.40 12.55
CA MET A 761 -10.16 5.49 11.13
C MET A 761 -11.17 6.36 10.38
N MET A 762 -12.47 6.24 10.68
CA MET A 762 -13.49 7.14 10.14
C MET A 762 -13.23 8.58 10.56
N GLY A 763 -12.84 8.81 11.82
CA GLY A 763 -12.45 10.11 12.36
C GLY A 763 -11.36 10.79 11.51
N ARG A 764 -10.31 10.07 11.11
CA ARG A 764 -9.25 10.60 10.25
C ARG A 764 -9.81 11.17 8.92
N VAL A 765 -10.75 10.45 8.29
CA VAL A 765 -11.37 10.88 7.03
C VAL A 765 -12.31 12.07 7.25
N LEU A 766 -13.11 12.04 8.33
CA LEU A 766 -14.03 13.11 8.68
C LEU A 766 -13.28 14.41 9.03
N ASP A 767 -12.18 14.32 9.77
CA ASP A 767 -11.31 15.46 10.10
C ASP A 767 -10.67 16.06 8.85
N ALA A 768 -10.24 15.20 7.90
CA ALA A 768 -9.69 15.64 6.63
C ALA A 768 -10.76 16.33 5.77
N LEU A 769 -11.99 15.80 5.74
CA LEU A 769 -13.11 16.44 5.04
C LEU A 769 -13.42 17.80 5.66
N GLU A 770 -13.52 17.89 6.99
CA GLU A 770 -13.81 19.13 7.72
C GLU A 770 -12.72 20.19 7.51
N SER A 771 -11.46 19.77 7.39
CA SER A 771 -10.32 20.65 7.12
C SER A 771 -10.19 21.05 5.64
N SER A 772 -10.97 20.42 4.75
CA SER A 772 -10.93 20.66 3.31
C SER A 772 -11.91 21.77 2.90
N PRO A 773 -11.76 22.36 1.70
CA PRO A 773 -12.75 23.29 1.16
C PRO A 773 -14.08 22.62 0.75
N TYR A 774 -14.21 21.31 0.93
CA TYR A 774 -15.37 20.52 0.49
C TYR A 774 -16.39 20.25 1.61
N ALA A 775 -16.06 20.56 2.87
CA ALA A 775 -16.86 20.22 4.05
C ALA A 775 -18.35 20.59 3.90
N ASP A 776 -18.62 21.83 3.48
CA ASP A 776 -19.99 22.38 3.38
C ASP A 776 -20.80 21.83 2.20
N ASN A 777 -20.16 21.18 1.22
CA ASN A 777 -20.79 20.68 0.00
C ASN A 777 -20.69 19.16 -0.15
N THR A 778 -20.41 18.42 0.93
CA THR A 778 -20.23 16.96 0.86
C THR A 778 -21.32 16.23 1.63
N ILE A 779 -22.04 15.34 0.94
CA ILE A 779 -22.93 14.35 1.56
C ILE A 779 -22.05 13.23 2.09
N VAL A 780 -22.22 12.87 3.35
CA VAL A 780 -21.54 11.75 3.99
C VAL A 780 -22.56 10.65 4.22
N VAL A 781 -22.27 9.44 3.74
CA VAL A 781 -23.08 8.24 3.98
C VAL A 781 -22.21 7.21 4.70
N PHE A 782 -22.57 6.87 5.93
CA PHE A 782 -21.91 5.85 6.72
C PHE A 782 -22.83 4.63 6.85
N TRP A 783 -22.33 3.45 6.55
CA TRP A 783 -23.10 2.22 6.57
C TRP A 783 -22.25 0.99 6.87
N SER A 784 -22.87 -0.01 7.52
CA SER A 784 -22.32 -1.37 7.62
C SER A 784 -23.03 -2.30 6.66
N ASP A 785 -22.31 -3.24 6.03
CA ASP A 785 -22.90 -4.12 5.04
C ASP A 785 -23.85 -5.16 5.66
N HIS A 786 -23.63 -5.56 6.90
CA HIS A 786 -24.53 -6.36 7.75
C HIS A 786 -23.98 -6.40 9.19
N GLY A 787 -24.77 -6.87 10.15
CA GLY A 787 -24.36 -7.07 11.54
C GLY A 787 -23.68 -8.42 11.82
N TYR A 788 -23.41 -8.71 13.09
CA TYR A 788 -22.68 -9.90 13.53
C TYR A 788 -23.16 -10.38 14.91
N HIS A 789 -23.40 -11.69 15.06
CA HIS A 789 -23.78 -12.32 16.33
C HIS A 789 -22.58 -12.57 17.26
N HIS A 790 -22.81 -12.41 18.56
CA HIS A 790 -21.85 -12.61 19.64
C HIS A 790 -22.43 -13.46 20.77
N GLY A 791 -23.24 -14.45 20.41
CA GLY A 791 -23.85 -15.44 21.31
C GLY A 791 -25.37 -15.38 21.39
N GLU A 792 -26.02 -14.35 20.85
CA GLU A 792 -27.48 -14.30 20.72
C GLU A 792 -27.99 -15.50 19.92
N LYS A 793 -29.09 -16.13 20.37
CA LYS A 793 -29.58 -17.42 19.85
C LYS A 793 -28.49 -18.52 19.80
N GLY A 794 -27.45 -18.41 20.63
CA GLY A 794 -26.28 -19.29 20.61
C GLY A 794 -25.45 -19.22 19.32
N ASP A 795 -25.65 -18.21 18.48
CA ASP A 795 -24.94 -18.05 17.21
C ASP A 795 -23.73 -17.11 17.35
N TRP A 796 -22.73 -17.30 16.49
CA TRP A 796 -21.61 -16.38 16.31
C TRP A 796 -21.41 -16.15 14.81
N GLY A 797 -21.26 -14.89 14.44
CA GLY A 797 -21.09 -14.47 13.06
C GLY A 797 -22.38 -14.15 12.30
N LYS A 798 -22.36 -14.41 10.99
CA LYS A 798 -23.38 -13.96 10.03
C LYS A 798 -24.14 -15.12 9.39
N HIS A 799 -24.94 -14.81 8.36
CA HIS A 799 -25.84 -15.71 7.65
C HIS A 799 -27.12 -16.04 8.45
N THR A 800 -27.79 -15.02 8.97
CA THR A 800 -29.11 -15.17 9.62
C THR A 800 -30.08 -14.09 9.14
N LEU A 801 -31.38 -14.35 9.32
CA LEU A 801 -32.46 -13.43 8.96
C LEU A 801 -32.97 -12.63 10.17
N TRP A 802 -32.28 -12.72 11.30
CA TRP A 802 -32.62 -12.07 12.56
C TRP A 802 -32.11 -10.62 12.62
N GLU A 803 -32.65 -9.86 13.55
CA GLU A 803 -32.37 -8.44 13.81
C GLU A 803 -30.87 -8.20 13.95
N ARG A 804 -30.18 -8.97 14.83
CA ARG A 804 -28.77 -8.74 15.18
C ARG A 804 -27.79 -8.73 13.98
N THR A 805 -28.09 -9.47 12.91
CA THR A 805 -27.26 -9.45 11.69
C THR A 805 -27.82 -8.58 10.58
N SER A 806 -29.06 -8.09 10.72
CA SER A 806 -29.71 -7.30 9.69
C SER A 806 -29.76 -5.82 10.00
N ASN A 807 -30.08 -5.41 11.23
CA ASN A 807 -30.06 -4.02 11.64
C ASN A 807 -28.60 -3.53 11.78
N VAL A 808 -28.29 -2.44 11.11
CA VAL A 808 -26.93 -1.95 10.93
C VAL A 808 -26.84 -0.45 11.17
N PRO A 809 -25.66 0.07 11.58
CA PRO A 809 -25.38 1.48 11.54
C PRO A 809 -25.65 2.06 10.16
N PHE A 810 -26.47 3.11 10.10
CA PHE A 810 -26.79 3.80 8.86
C PHE A 810 -27.06 5.29 9.12
N ILE A 811 -26.10 6.13 8.73
CA ILE A 811 -26.08 7.57 9.04
C ILE A 811 -25.84 8.36 7.77
N TRP A 812 -26.62 9.42 7.59
CA TRP A 812 -26.44 10.41 6.52
C TRP A 812 -26.21 11.78 7.10
N ALA A 813 -25.28 12.55 6.54
CA ALA A 813 -25.04 13.94 6.92
C ALA A 813 -24.67 14.79 5.70
N GLY A 814 -24.74 16.11 5.84
CA GLY A 814 -24.32 17.07 4.81
C GLY A 814 -25.49 17.79 4.11
N PRO A 815 -25.25 18.37 2.91
CA PRO A 815 -26.22 19.19 2.21
C PRO A 815 -27.55 18.46 1.97
N GLY A 816 -28.64 19.09 2.39
CA GLY A 816 -29.99 18.53 2.19
C GLY A 816 -30.41 17.49 3.22
N VAL A 817 -29.56 17.17 4.21
CA VAL A 817 -29.88 16.27 5.32
C VAL A 817 -30.12 17.08 6.59
N THR A 818 -31.19 16.79 7.32
CA THR A 818 -31.49 17.40 8.61
C THR A 818 -30.49 16.93 9.67
N GLN A 819 -30.11 17.84 10.57
CA GLN A 819 -29.06 17.59 11.56
C GLN A 819 -29.61 17.08 12.89
N GLY A 820 -28.89 16.13 13.49
CA GLY A 820 -29.11 15.66 14.86
C GLY A 820 -30.45 14.94 15.07
N GLN A 821 -31.00 14.31 14.04
CA GLN A 821 -32.26 13.58 14.12
C GLN A 821 -32.04 12.07 14.10
N LYS A 822 -32.97 11.35 14.74
CA LYS A 822 -33.08 9.89 14.63
C LYS A 822 -34.36 9.56 13.85
N SER A 823 -34.33 8.47 13.09
CA SER A 823 -35.52 7.93 12.43
C SER A 823 -35.61 6.43 12.67
N ASP A 824 -36.78 5.97 13.10
CA ASP A 824 -37.12 4.56 13.32
C ASP A 824 -37.91 3.95 12.14
N VAL A 825 -38.05 4.71 11.05
CA VAL A 825 -38.66 4.20 9.82
C VAL A 825 -37.81 3.05 9.28
N THR A 826 -38.46 1.98 8.83
CA THR A 826 -37.76 0.85 8.26
C THR A 826 -37.19 1.21 6.91
N VAL A 827 -35.87 1.12 6.80
CA VAL A 827 -35.13 1.32 5.56
C VAL A 827 -34.28 0.11 5.23
N SER A 828 -33.87 -0.01 3.97
CA SER A 828 -32.92 -1.02 3.53
C SER A 828 -31.72 -0.35 2.87
N LEU A 829 -30.52 -0.92 3.02
CA LEU A 829 -29.32 -0.39 2.39
C LEU A 829 -29.43 -0.26 0.86
N ILE A 830 -30.34 -0.99 0.21
CA ILE A 830 -30.64 -0.84 -1.23
C ILE A 830 -31.18 0.56 -1.57
N ASP A 831 -31.74 1.27 -0.60
CA ASP A 831 -32.31 2.61 -0.73
C ASP A 831 -31.23 3.67 -1.02
N MET A 832 -29.96 3.37 -0.72
CA MET A 832 -28.84 4.29 -0.98
C MET A 832 -28.73 4.70 -2.45
N TYR A 833 -28.87 3.76 -3.38
CA TYR A 833 -28.71 4.06 -4.80
C TYR A 833 -29.79 5.02 -5.32
N PRO A 834 -31.11 4.74 -5.20
CA PRO A 834 -32.13 5.69 -5.62
C PRO A 834 -32.05 7.04 -4.87
N THR A 835 -31.64 7.04 -3.60
CA THR A 835 -31.41 8.27 -2.83
C THR A 835 -30.30 9.13 -3.43
N LEU A 836 -29.16 8.54 -3.77
CA LEU A 836 -28.04 9.27 -4.39
C LEU A 836 -28.38 9.73 -5.81
N VAL A 837 -29.17 8.94 -6.57
CA VAL A 837 -29.69 9.35 -7.87
C VAL A 837 -30.50 10.64 -7.74
N GLU A 838 -31.39 10.73 -6.74
CA GLU A 838 -32.19 11.92 -6.51
C GLU A 838 -31.37 13.09 -5.97
N MET A 839 -30.63 12.90 -4.88
CA MET A 839 -29.92 13.99 -4.18
C MET A 839 -28.77 14.59 -5.00
N CYS A 840 -28.14 13.80 -5.87
CA CYS A 840 -27.01 14.23 -6.70
C CYS A 840 -27.40 14.47 -8.16
N GLU A 841 -28.70 14.38 -8.50
CA GLU A 841 -29.23 14.49 -9.86
C GLU A 841 -28.54 13.57 -10.86
N LEU A 842 -28.23 12.33 -10.45
CA LEU A 842 -27.53 11.37 -11.32
C LEU A 842 -28.44 10.91 -12.46
N PRO A 843 -27.87 10.54 -13.62
CA PRO A 843 -28.62 9.83 -14.65
C PRO A 843 -29.31 8.60 -14.08
N ARG A 844 -30.60 8.43 -14.37
CA ARG A 844 -31.32 7.23 -13.98
C ARG A 844 -30.71 6.02 -14.71
N PRO A 845 -30.29 4.98 -13.99
CA PRO A 845 -29.73 3.80 -14.62
C PRO A 845 -30.80 3.02 -15.40
N SER A 846 -30.36 2.19 -16.34
CA SER A 846 -31.25 1.39 -17.19
C SER A 846 -31.98 0.28 -16.45
N GLN A 847 -31.39 -0.29 -15.39
CA GLN A 847 -32.07 -1.25 -14.53
C GLN A 847 -33.07 -0.56 -13.59
N THR A 848 -34.09 -1.32 -13.18
CA THR A 848 -34.98 -0.91 -12.10
C THR A 848 -34.21 -0.93 -10.78
N LEU A 849 -34.19 0.21 -10.09
CA LEU A 849 -33.76 0.30 -8.71
C LEU A 849 -34.93 -0.15 -7.82
N GLU A 850 -34.71 -1.18 -7.00
CA GLU A 850 -35.72 -1.81 -6.16
C GLU A 850 -35.85 -1.20 -4.76
N GLY A 851 -34.93 -0.30 -4.42
CA GLY A 851 -35.03 0.56 -3.23
C GLY A 851 -35.93 1.77 -3.43
N GLU A 852 -36.21 2.45 -2.33
CA GLU A 852 -36.92 3.73 -2.32
C GLU A 852 -35.95 4.86 -1.97
N SER A 853 -36.14 6.04 -2.56
CA SER A 853 -35.31 7.20 -2.21
C SER A 853 -35.67 7.70 -0.82
N LEU A 854 -34.65 7.88 0.02
CA LEU A 854 -34.76 8.43 1.37
C LEU A 854 -34.66 9.96 1.37
N ALA A 855 -34.53 10.62 0.22
CA ALA A 855 -34.26 12.06 0.15
C ALA A 855 -35.30 12.90 0.92
N GLU A 856 -36.59 12.56 0.83
CA GLU A 856 -37.65 13.23 1.59
C GLU A 856 -37.50 13.00 3.10
N THR A 857 -37.27 11.75 3.51
CA THR A 857 -37.00 11.39 4.91
C THR A 857 -35.75 12.06 5.47
N LEU A 858 -34.71 12.22 4.66
CA LEU A 858 -33.47 12.90 5.06
C LEU A 858 -33.67 14.41 5.24
N ILE A 859 -34.55 15.01 4.44
CA ILE A 859 -34.93 16.41 4.58
C ILE A 859 -35.82 16.61 5.81
N ASP A 860 -36.80 15.74 6.02
CA ASP A 860 -37.72 15.81 7.15
C ASP A 860 -38.07 14.40 7.63
N PRO A 861 -37.39 13.90 8.68
CA PRO A 861 -37.67 12.57 9.24
C PRO A 861 -39.11 12.40 9.72
N THR A 862 -39.84 13.48 10.01
CA THR A 862 -41.23 13.41 10.46
C THR A 862 -42.22 13.06 9.36
N MET A 863 -41.79 13.20 8.09
CA MET A 863 -42.57 12.84 6.91
C MET A 863 -42.45 11.35 6.55
N ALA A 864 -41.56 10.62 7.20
CA ALA A 864 -41.27 9.23 6.88
C ALA A 864 -42.47 8.32 7.17
N SER A 865 -42.93 7.60 6.14
CA SER A 865 -43.90 6.52 6.29
C SER A 865 -43.20 5.18 6.34
N ASP A 866 -43.61 4.34 7.28
CA ASP A 866 -43.04 3.00 7.42
C ASP A 866 -43.46 2.06 6.27
N ARG A 867 -42.62 1.07 5.98
CA ARG A 867 -42.83 0.13 4.87
C ARG A 867 -42.24 -1.24 5.14
N ASN A 868 -42.72 -2.23 4.38
CA ASN A 868 -42.14 -3.57 4.35
C ASN A 868 -40.87 -3.55 3.49
N VAL A 869 -39.74 -3.94 4.09
CA VAL A 869 -38.47 -4.15 3.39
C VAL A 869 -38.15 -5.63 3.27
N LEU A 870 -37.55 -6.01 2.16
CA LEU A 870 -37.12 -7.37 1.88
C LEU A 870 -35.67 -7.59 2.32
N LEU A 871 -35.43 -8.70 3.00
CA LEU A 871 -34.09 -9.24 3.22
C LEU A 871 -34.02 -10.67 2.65
N PRO A 872 -33.42 -10.85 1.45
CA PRO A 872 -33.21 -12.17 0.89
C PRO A 872 -32.18 -12.97 1.68
N TYR A 873 -32.40 -14.28 1.82
CA TYR A 873 -31.42 -15.21 2.39
C TYR A 873 -30.44 -15.71 1.32
N MET A 874 -29.68 -16.77 1.63
CA MET A 874 -28.72 -17.41 0.72
C MET A 874 -29.36 -18.43 -0.23
N THR A 875 -30.61 -18.83 0.03
CA THR A 875 -31.38 -19.77 -0.80
C THR A 875 -32.55 -19.02 -1.44
N PRO A 876 -32.82 -19.19 -2.74
CA PRO A 876 -34.01 -18.63 -3.36
C PRO A 876 -35.29 -19.06 -2.63
N GLY A 877 -36.19 -18.12 -2.38
CA GLY A 877 -37.45 -18.38 -1.66
C GLY A 877 -37.34 -18.35 -0.13
N GLU A 878 -36.14 -18.19 0.43
CA GLU A 878 -35.92 -17.91 1.84
C GLU A 878 -35.64 -16.41 2.04
N PHE A 879 -36.36 -15.77 2.97
CA PHE A 879 -36.28 -14.31 3.17
C PHE A 879 -36.87 -13.87 4.52
N ALA A 880 -36.61 -12.61 4.88
CA ALA A 880 -37.39 -11.88 5.87
C ALA A 880 -38.10 -10.69 5.23
N ILE A 881 -39.31 -10.38 5.72
CA ILE A 881 -40.01 -9.12 5.52
C ILE A 881 -40.01 -8.39 6.85
N ILE A 882 -39.52 -7.15 6.83
CA ILE A 882 -39.26 -6.37 8.03
C ILE A 882 -39.97 -5.03 7.91
N ASN A 883 -40.61 -4.58 8.98
CA ASN A 883 -41.11 -3.23 9.15
C ASN A 883 -40.93 -2.81 10.63
N ARG A 884 -41.43 -1.64 11.03
CA ARG A 884 -41.23 -1.09 12.38
C ARG A 884 -41.78 -1.96 13.49
N ASP A 885 -42.84 -2.71 13.22
CA ASP A 885 -43.51 -3.53 14.21
C ASP A 885 -43.18 -5.03 14.06
N TRP A 886 -42.95 -5.52 12.84
CA TRP A 886 -42.92 -6.95 12.53
C TRP A 886 -41.69 -7.38 11.76
N ARG A 887 -41.22 -8.58 12.10
CA ARG A 887 -40.30 -9.37 11.28
C ARG A 887 -40.92 -10.74 11.02
N TYR A 888 -41.15 -11.03 9.74
CA TYR A 888 -41.62 -12.32 9.28
C TYR A 888 -40.51 -13.00 8.49
N ILE A 889 -40.13 -14.20 8.90
CA ILE A 889 -39.08 -15.00 8.28
C ILE A 889 -39.70 -16.24 7.64
N ARG A 890 -39.28 -16.56 6.43
CA ARG A 890 -39.68 -17.77 5.71
C ARG A 890 -38.46 -18.55 5.25
N TYR A 891 -38.40 -19.84 5.62
CA TYR A 891 -37.35 -20.78 5.20
C TYR A 891 -37.86 -21.73 4.10
N GLY A 892 -38.45 -21.17 3.03
CA GLY A 892 -39.06 -21.97 1.97
C GLY A 892 -40.18 -22.86 2.52
N ASP A 893 -40.00 -24.18 2.41
CA ASP A 893 -40.93 -25.20 2.93
C ASP A 893 -40.55 -25.70 4.34
N ASP A 894 -39.43 -25.23 4.91
CA ASP A 894 -38.88 -25.75 6.17
C ASP A 894 -39.44 -25.06 7.42
N GLY A 895 -40.23 -24.00 7.25
CA GLY A 895 -40.97 -23.32 8.32
C GLY A 895 -40.91 -21.79 8.24
N GLU A 896 -41.58 -21.16 9.20
CA GLU A 896 -41.75 -19.72 9.29
C GLU A 896 -41.49 -19.25 10.72
N GLU A 897 -41.07 -17.99 10.86
CA GLU A 897 -40.98 -17.29 12.14
C GLU A 897 -41.69 -15.93 12.04
N LEU A 898 -42.27 -15.47 13.14
CA LEU A 898 -42.88 -14.14 13.24
C LEU A 898 -42.53 -13.53 14.59
N TYR A 899 -42.00 -12.31 14.57
CA TYR A 899 -41.68 -11.53 15.77
C TYR A 899 -42.33 -10.15 15.69
N ASN A 900 -42.92 -9.71 16.79
CA ASN A 900 -43.24 -8.30 17.00
C ASN A 900 -41.98 -7.63 17.55
N VAL A 901 -41.12 -7.10 16.67
CA VAL A 901 -39.78 -6.60 17.05
C VAL A 901 -39.84 -5.33 17.92
N ARG A 902 -40.99 -4.67 17.97
CA ARG A 902 -41.21 -3.52 18.85
C ARG A 902 -41.45 -3.94 20.30
N GLU A 903 -42.14 -5.05 20.51
CA GLU A 903 -42.42 -5.61 21.84
C GLU A 903 -41.36 -6.62 22.29
N ASP A 904 -40.74 -7.30 21.33
CA ASP A 904 -39.72 -8.34 21.50
C ASP A 904 -38.48 -8.02 20.65
N PRO A 905 -37.69 -7.00 21.03
CA PRO A 905 -36.52 -6.56 20.25
C PRO A 905 -35.38 -7.59 20.20
N ASN A 906 -35.45 -8.65 21.01
CA ASN A 906 -34.48 -9.76 20.99
C ASN A 906 -35.00 -10.99 20.23
N GLU A 907 -36.21 -10.92 19.67
CA GLU A 907 -36.83 -12.01 18.90
C GLU A 907 -36.92 -13.33 19.70
N TRP A 908 -37.27 -13.27 20.98
CA TRP A 908 -37.30 -14.43 21.88
C TRP A 908 -38.53 -15.32 21.78
N ASN A 909 -39.61 -14.82 21.18
CA ASN A 909 -40.89 -15.54 21.12
C ASN A 909 -41.40 -15.58 19.68
N ASN A 910 -41.23 -16.73 19.03
CA ASN A 910 -41.75 -16.96 17.70
C ASN A 910 -43.28 -17.15 17.73
N LEU A 911 -43.99 -16.19 17.13
CA LEU A 911 -45.44 -16.11 17.08
C LEU A 911 -46.07 -16.86 15.90
N ALA A 912 -45.27 -17.45 15.00
CA ALA A 912 -45.77 -18.02 13.74
C ALA A 912 -46.74 -19.19 13.92
N SER A 913 -46.68 -19.89 15.05
CA SER A 913 -47.59 -21.02 15.35
C SER A 913 -48.94 -20.60 15.93
N ASP A 914 -49.09 -19.32 16.30
CA ASP A 914 -50.30 -18.82 16.92
C ASP A 914 -51.31 -18.36 15.85
N PRO A 915 -52.52 -18.98 15.79
CA PRO A 915 -53.52 -18.65 14.79
C PRO A 915 -53.92 -17.17 14.75
N GLN A 916 -53.76 -16.42 15.85
CA GLN A 916 -54.15 -15.00 15.90
C GLN A 916 -53.35 -14.11 14.94
N TYR A 917 -52.14 -14.54 14.54
CA TYR A 917 -51.27 -13.75 13.66
C TYR A 917 -51.27 -14.23 12.20
N THR A 918 -52.16 -15.17 11.84
CA THR A 918 -52.23 -15.73 10.48
C THR A 918 -52.46 -14.64 9.41
N ASP A 919 -53.32 -13.65 9.70
CA ASP A 919 -53.61 -12.56 8.77
C ASP A 919 -52.41 -11.63 8.57
N ILE A 920 -51.65 -11.37 9.64
CA ILE A 920 -50.41 -10.57 9.58
C ILE A 920 -49.36 -11.29 8.76
N MET A 921 -49.13 -12.59 9.01
CA MET A 921 -48.20 -13.38 8.21
C MET A 921 -48.59 -13.39 6.73
N ALA A 922 -49.89 -13.55 6.43
CA ALA A 922 -50.39 -13.52 5.06
C ALA A 922 -50.22 -12.14 4.40
N GLU A 923 -50.29 -11.04 5.16
CA GLU A 923 -49.98 -9.70 4.68
C GLU A 923 -48.49 -9.49 4.38
N LEU A 924 -47.63 -9.84 5.33
CA LEU A 924 -46.18 -9.71 5.17
C LEU A 924 -45.68 -10.60 4.03
N SER A 925 -46.16 -11.84 3.94
CA SER A 925 -45.81 -12.78 2.87
C SER A 925 -46.22 -12.28 1.48
N ARG A 926 -47.33 -11.52 1.36
CA ARG A 926 -47.75 -10.89 0.09
C ARG A 926 -46.80 -9.78 -0.37
N SER A 927 -46.03 -9.20 0.53
CA SER A 927 -45.04 -8.15 0.21
C SER A 927 -43.75 -8.73 -0.36
N ALA A 928 -43.53 -10.04 -0.21
CA ALA A 928 -42.37 -10.72 -0.77
C ALA A 928 -42.52 -10.95 -2.29
N PRO A 929 -41.39 -11.05 -3.02
CA PRO A 929 -41.40 -11.44 -4.43
C PRO A 929 -42.13 -12.77 -4.65
N GLN A 930 -43.01 -12.81 -5.66
CA GLN A 930 -43.71 -14.05 -6.04
C GLN A 930 -42.84 -15.01 -6.86
N SER A 931 -41.75 -14.49 -7.43
CA SER A 931 -40.78 -15.24 -8.20
C SER A 931 -39.38 -14.85 -7.74
N PHE A 932 -38.54 -15.86 -7.58
CA PHE A 932 -37.13 -15.70 -7.21
C PHE A 932 -36.27 -16.14 -8.38
N ALA A 933 -35.31 -15.30 -8.78
CA ALA A 933 -34.30 -15.67 -9.75
C ALA A 933 -33.56 -16.93 -9.30
N ALA A 934 -33.13 -17.74 -10.25
CA ALA A 934 -32.27 -18.87 -9.97
C ALA A 934 -30.91 -18.37 -9.43
N PRO A 935 -30.21 -19.13 -8.58
CA PRO A 935 -28.88 -18.75 -8.14
C PRO A 935 -27.92 -18.57 -9.31
N GLU A 936 -27.17 -17.48 -9.28
CA GLU A 936 -26.13 -17.21 -10.26
C GLU A 936 -25.12 -18.37 -10.29
N PRO A 937 -24.66 -18.78 -11.49
CA PRO A 937 -23.64 -19.81 -11.60
C PRO A 937 -22.36 -19.38 -10.87
N LYS A 938 -21.54 -20.35 -10.46
CA LYS A 938 -20.19 -20.04 -9.97
C LYS A 938 -19.30 -19.72 -11.17
N LEU A 939 -18.39 -18.74 -11.02
CA LEU A 939 -17.43 -18.33 -12.06
C LEU A 939 -16.43 -19.43 -12.51
N ASN A 940 -16.56 -20.68 -12.04
CA ASN A 940 -15.70 -21.82 -12.40
C ASN A 940 -15.79 -22.26 -13.88
N GLU A 941 -16.54 -21.57 -14.73
CA GLU A 941 -16.41 -21.68 -16.18
C GLU A 941 -15.20 -20.87 -16.61
N ARG A 942 -14.15 -21.52 -17.10
CA ARG A 942 -12.93 -20.88 -17.62
C ARG A 942 -13.29 -19.75 -18.60
N LYS A 943 -13.26 -18.51 -18.13
CA LYS A 943 -13.59 -17.30 -18.92
C LYS A 943 -12.39 -16.36 -18.88
N ASP A 944 -12.11 -15.74 -20.01
CA ASP A 944 -11.06 -14.75 -20.18
C ASP A 944 -11.71 -13.36 -20.21
N LEU A 945 -11.17 -12.43 -19.42
CA LEU A 945 -11.58 -11.03 -19.42
C LEU A 945 -11.01 -10.36 -20.68
N VAL A 946 -11.88 -9.85 -21.53
CA VAL A 946 -11.51 -9.06 -22.70
C VAL A 946 -11.85 -7.60 -22.41
N VAL A 947 -10.84 -6.72 -22.47
CA VAL A 947 -10.99 -5.27 -22.33
C VAL A 947 -10.86 -4.64 -23.72
N GLU A 948 -11.90 -3.95 -24.18
CA GLU A 948 -11.97 -3.26 -25.48
C GLU A 948 -12.35 -1.80 -25.22
N GLY A 949 -11.36 -0.91 -25.16
CA GLY A 949 -11.56 0.50 -24.80
C GLY A 949 -12.09 0.64 -23.37
N GLU A 950 -13.26 1.29 -23.21
CA GLU A 950 -13.96 1.43 -21.92
C GLU A 950 -14.94 0.27 -21.63
N THR A 951 -15.02 -0.72 -22.52
CA THR A 951 -15.93 -1.85 -22.37
C THR A 951 -15.19 -3.13 -22.01
N PHE A 952 -15.87 -4.02 -21.30
CA PHE A 952 -15.38 -5.37 -21.05
C PHE A 952 -16.43 -6.41 -21.40
N ARG A 953 -15.94 -7.60 -21.75
CA ARG A 953 -16.75 -8.79 -21.89
C ARG A 953 -15.97 -10.02 -21.46
N TRP A 954 -16.66 -10.91 -20.76
CA TRP A 954 -16.14 -12.24 -20.44
C TRP A 954 -16.47 -13.18 -21.58
N GLN A 955 -15.45 -13.78 -22.18
CA GLN A 955 -15.63 -14.79 -23.21
C GLN A 955 -15.16 -16.15 -22.70
N GLN A 956 -15.78 -17.21 -23.19
CA GLN A 956 -15.35 -18.58 -22.89
C GLN A 956 -13.89 -18.77 -23.31
N GLY A 957 -13.03 -19.19 -22.39
CA GLY A 957 -11.57 -19.08 -22.49
C GLY A 957 -10.81 -20.10 -21.64
N LYS A 958 -9.51 -19.87 -21.37
CA LYS A 958 -8.70 -20.77 -20.53
C LYS A 958 -8.82 -20.49 -19.03
N GLY A 959 -9.37 -19.33 -18.66
CA GLY A 959 -9.43 -18.82 -17.30
C GLY A 959 -8.17 -18.02 -17.01
N ASN A 960 -8.27 -16.69 -16.98
CA ASN A 960 -7.15 -15.80 -16.67
C ASN A 960 -6.78 -15.81 -15.18
N TYR A 961 -7.60 -16.44 -14.33
CA TYR A 961 -7.36 -16.54 -12.90
C TYR A 961 -6.30 -17.60 -12.60
N VAL A 962 -5.09 -17.15 -12.27
CA VAL A 962 -4.05 -17.99 -11.65
C VAL A 962 -4.24 -17.90 -10.13
N PRO A 963 -4.69 -18.97 -9.45
CA PRO A 963 -4.87 -18.93 -8.01
C PRO A 963 -3.51 -18.72 -7.33
N HIS A 964 -3.38 -17.66 -6.54
CA HIS A 964 -2.22 -17.51 -5.65
C HIS A 964 -2.41 -18.35 -4.38
N PRO A 965 -1.31 -18.81 -3.76
CA PRO A 965 -1.37 -19.45 -2.45
C PRO A 965 -1.97 -18.47 -1.44
N LYS A 966 -3.06 -18.86 -0.76
CA LYS A 966 -3.62 -18.07 0.34
C LYS A 966 -2.54 -17.84 1.38
N TYR A 967 -2.36 -16.58 1.80
CA TYR A 967 -1.49 -16.29 2.93
C TYR A 967 -2.10 -16.90 4.20
N LEU A 968 -1.40 -17.88 4.77
CA LEU A 968 -1.80 -18.56 5.99
C LEU A 968 -0.71 -18.28 7.03
N PRO A 969 -0.91 -17.32 7.96
CA PRO A 969 0.09 -16.97 8.98
C PRO A 969 0.50 -18.16 9.87
N TYR A 970 -0.26 -19.26 9.86
CA TYR A 970 0.04 -20.52 10.58
C TYR A 970 0.93 -21.52 9.83
N ASN A 971 1.13 -21.40 8.51
CA ASN A 971 1.91 -22.39 7.73
C ASN A 971 3.43 -22.16 7.79
N ALA A 972 3.90 -21.16 8.55
CA ALA A 972 5.33 -20.90 8.72
C ALA A 972 6.02 -21.87 9.72
N ALA A 973 5.31 -22.84 10.30
CA ALA A 973 5.82 -23.71 11.35
C ALA A 973 5.32 -25.18 11.32
N VAL A 974 5.50 -25.94 10.22
CA VAL A 974 5.64 -27.42 10.28
C VAL A 974 6.54 -27.91 9.14
N ALA A 975 7.85 -27.90 9.35
CA ALA A 975 8.79 -28.81 8.69
C ALA A 975 10.05 -28.90 9.54
N SER A 976 9.97 -29.65 10.63
CA SER A 976 11.15 -30.18 11.31
C SER A 976 11.77 -31.24 10.39
N PRO A 977 13.04 -31.12 9.97
CA PRO A 977 13.75 -32.21 9.31
C PRO A 977 14.23 -33.17 10.40
N THR A 978 13.34 -34.06 10.83
CA THR A 978 13.73 -35.28 11.52
C THR A 978 12.65 -36.32 11.25
N GLU A 979 13.10 -37.49 10.78
CA GLU A 979 12.32 -38.72 10.56
C GLU A 979 11.53 -38.85 9.25
N GLN A 980 12.17 -39.35 8.18
CA GLN A 980 12.13 -40.78 7.77
C GLN A 980 12.50 -40.96 6.28
N LYS A 981 13.53 -41.81 6.09
CA LYS A 981 13.88 -42.71 4.96
C LYS A 981 13.39 -42.42 3.54
#